data_AF-A0AAE3VIP2-F1
#
_entry.id   AF-A0AAE3VIP2-F1
#
_cell.length_a   1.000
_cell.length_b   1.000
_cell.length_c   1.000
_cell.angle_alpha   90.00
_cell.angle_beta   90.00
_cell.angle_gamma   90.00
#
_symmetry.space_group_name_H-M   'P 1'
#
loop_
_entity.id
_entity.type
_entity.pdbx_description
1 polymer ?
#
loop_
_entity_poly.entity_id
_entity_poly.type
_entity_poly.pdbx_seq_one_letter_code
_entity_poly.pdbx_strand_id
1 'polypeptide(L)'
;MTRLIAVLGMVLALAAVQAQGIRWDFAEGMDGWRVGRHVEGLRVEDGVLKGRVSGHDPQLISPLFALAPNYRHEFVCRVRVSRVAGQGQLYYTDTTEGPYDGFDAKRVRGFVLTDTPDWQIVRLRPFWQGEKRIQQIRLDLMHGNDCAGVEFELDWLAIEEVAEGDFSNDRRWDFKGNRHDAWTVGAAGWLVSPYLAMTGRSTSWVLVTVRSAAPAWAELSWLSPANSGKPVIPFLVVGDDRAHTYSIPLGTHPQWSGEALQLSVQVVPEHEAPYDLQRVELAAKPHAEADVLCPYFGPAEYPNRVGKRNRMLLRLDNIGHAPASGMLHFRVHDGAVHRLEKDGEPLLSMACVLPADFSETYEFDVLSQTAGDAVVTVEFQVGGELRQRWTAKAMAVTAAPAAPPPGSYVPEPKPAQTDYLIGSYYYPGYGTNRQWREMALYAPWTKPVLGYYDEGNPECIDWQIKWATEHGVNFFLVDWYWEAGRNHNEHWLDGFVKARHKQHFKWALMWANHNRKGTHSREDWIAVTERWLEKYIRTPEYLTLDGKPVVFMWSPRNIREDMGGSAPSAELLALSDRMARDAGLPGIVFYAMNQGGQAQLAQEGYAGYTTYHWFGNARETSRNSRFFAYKAVVDQAADNWDRTAAACDAAGLKFLPVADTGWDARPRHGLNTFVIYDRSVAEFTRHLKDMKTWLDRRGEKMFVLGPWNEWTEGSYIEPCSEFGFEMLRAIRTVFCTDAGVSDDLSPQDMGLGPYDFELNLGQMRQDSWDFRGGQELFGWGALMYLADLRLTPAGLAMTSVGRDPAIRSGDVRLDARAYTALEVTMAIKPAPGEKDFAAFFWGTTFMPINGEANVSCPLHADEGMHRYRFDLAQHPKWQGTLRRLRFDPIQAGDRTITIESIKLVPVAKP
;
A
#
# COMPACT_ATOMS: atom_id res chain seq x y z
N MET A 1 41.53 12.97 -57.27
CA MET A 1 41.98 12.74 -55.89
C MET A 1 41.98 14.03 -55.05
N THR A 2 41.04 14.96 -55.31
CA THR A 2 41.07 16.31 -54.71
C THR A 2 39.68 16.80 -54.25
N ARG A 3 38.69 15.89 -54.15
CA ARG A 3 37.34 16.18 -53.62
C ARG A 3 36.98 15.40 -52.34
N LEU A 4 37.89 14.56 -51.83
CA LEU A 4 37.67 13.79 -50.59
C LEU A 4 38.27 14.44 -49.33
N ILE A 5 39.11 15.48 -49.48
CA ILE A 5 39.82 16.11 -48.35
C ILE A 5 39.05 17.32 -47.78
N ALA A 6 38.14 17.93 -48.56
CA ALA A 6 37.34 19.06 -48.08
C ALA A 6 36.13 18.65 -47.22
N VAL A 7 35.64 17.40 -47.37
CA VAL A 7 34.51 16.89 -46.57
C VAL A 7 34.98 16.31 -45.22
N LEU A 8 36.24 15.85 -45.13
CA LEU A 8 36.82 15.41 -43.85
C LEU A 8 37.24 16.58 -42.94
N GLY A 9 37.55 17.75 -43.52
CA GLY A 9 37.94 18.95 -42.77
C GLY A 9 36.77 19.70 -42.11
N MET A 10 35.53 19.47 -42.54
CA MET A 10 34.32 20.07 -41.95
C MET A 10 33.64 19.15 -40.91
N VAL A 11 33.99 17.86 -40.91
CA VAL A 11 33.54 16.87 -39.90
C VAL A 11 34.45 16.88 -38.66
N LEU A 12 35.65 17.45 -38.75
CA LEU A 12 36.62 17.55 -37.64
C LEU A 12 36.65 18.91 -36.93
N ALA A 13 35.76 19.85 -37.28
CA ALA A 13 35.53 21.10 -36.53
C ALA A 13 34.25 21.08 -35.67
N LEU A 14 33.58 19.93 -35.58
CA LEU A 14 32.44 19.69 -34.68
C LEU A 14 32.80 18.76 -33.50
N ALA A 15 34.08 18.43 -33.35
CA ALA A 15 34.62 17.63 -32.26
C ALA A 15 35.54 18.48 -31.37
N ALA A 16 35.05 19.64 -30.91
CA ALA A 16 35.56 20.39 -29.77
C ALA A 16 34.64 21.57 -29.43
N VAL A 17 33.36 21.29 -29.12
CA VAL A 17 32.57 22.12 -28.21
C VAL A 17 32.07 21.17 -27.13
N GLN A 18 32.98 20.83 -26.21
CA GLN A 18 32.63 20.24 -24.93
C GLN A 18 32.07 21.39 -24.05
N ALA A 19 30.93 21.12 -23.41
CA ALA A 19 30.17 21.99 -22.50
C ALA A 19 29.50 23.21 -23.16
N GLN A 20 28.24 23.09 -23.56
CA GLN A 20 27.36 24.26 -23.60
C GLN A 20 25.89 23.84 -23.48
N GLY A 21 25.28 24.26 -22.38
CA GLY A 21 23.84 24.24 -22.21
C GLY A 21 23.10 25.04 -23.29
N ILE A 22 21.78 24.94 -23.33
CA ILE A 22 20.94 25.72 -24.25
C ILE A 22 20.47 26.96 -23.49
N ARG A 23 20.50 28.16 -24.09
CA ARG A 23 20.01 29.39 -23.47
C ARG A 23 19.18 30.17 -24.46
N TRP A 24 18.08 30.76 -23.98
CA TRP A 24 17.27 31.73 -24.70
C TRP A 24 17.16 32.99 -23.84
N ASP A 25 17.52 34.13 -24.42
CA ASP A 25 17.71 35.42 -23.75
C ASP A 25 16.70 36.49 -24.20
N PHE A 26 15.91 36.18 -25.23
CA PHE A 26 14.88 37.05 -25.78
C PHE A 26 15.36 38.45 -26.21
N ALA A 27 16.67 38.64 -26.41
CA ALA A 27 17.26 39.93 -26.73
C ALA A 27 16.86 40.46 -28.12
N GLU A 28 16.71 39.56 -29.11
CA GLU A 28 16.45 39.91 -30.52
C GLU A 28 15.05 39.48 -31.00
N GLY A 29 14.26 38.81 -30.14
CA GLY A 29 12.94 38.27 -30.47
C GLY A 29 12.57 37.09 -29.59
N MET A 30 11.54 36.33 -29.97
CA MET A 30 11.03 35.20 -29.15
C MET A 30 11.96 33.98 -29.09
N ASP A 31 13.13 34.02 -29.73
CA ASP A 31 14.06 32.90 -29.89
C ASP A 31 13.37 31.57 -30.32
N GLY A 32 12.34 31.68 -31.16
CA GLY A 32 11.57 30.54 -31.68
C GLY A 32 10.53 29.94 -30.72
N TRP A 33 10.32 30.52 -29.53
CA TRP A 33 9.25 30.13 -28.62
C TRP A 33 7.87 30.49 -29.20
N ARG A 34 6.91 29.57 -29.04
CA ARG A 34 5.54 29.74 -29.55
C ARG A 34 4.51 29.41 -28.48
N VAL A 35 3.30 29.94 -28.66
CA VAL A 35 2.13 29.55 -27.87
C VAL A 35 1.68 28.15 -28.30
N GLY A 36 1.50 27.25 -27.34
CA GLY A 36 0.76 25.99 -27.53
C GLY A 36 -0.74 26.20 -27.38
N ARG A 37 -1.18 26.66 -26.20
CA ARG A 37 -2.58 27.04 -25.91
C ARG A 37 -2.66 27.95 -24.67
N HIS A 38 -3.82 28.58 -24.48
CA HIS A 38 -4.18 29.38 -23.29
C HIS A 38 -3.17 30.48 -22.89
N VAL A 39 -2.42 31.02 -23.85
CA VAL A 39 -1.58 32.20 -23.69
C VAL A 39 -1.95 33.20 -24.78
N GLU A 40 -2.14 34.46 -24.40
CA GLU A 40 -2.46 35.57 -25.29
C GLU A 40 -1.42 36.68 -25.16
N GLY A 41 -1.27 37.46 -26.23
CA GLY A 41 -0.41 38.64 -26.23
C GLY A 41 1.08 38.35 -26.02
N LEU A 42 1.54 37.12 -26.33
CA LEU A 42 2.95 36.74 -26.24
C LEU A 42 3.78 37.65 -27.14
N ARG A 43 4.75 38.36 -26.56
CA ARG A 43 5.63 39.31 -27.26
C ARG A 43 6.93 39.50 -26.50
N VAL A 44 7.95 39.97 -27.20
CA VAL A 44 9.18 40.44 -26.57
C VAL A 44 9.15 41.95 -26.48
N GLU A 45 9.45 42.48 -25.30
CA GLU A 45 9.47 43.90 -25.00
C GLU A 45 10.62 44.15 -24.02
N ASP A 46 11.56 45.04 -24.38
CA ASP A 46 12.78 45.34 -23.62
C ASP A 46 13.65 44.11 -23.28
N GLY A 47 13.75 43.17 -24.22
CA GLY A 47 14.53 41.94 -24.03
C GLY A 47 13.86 40.88 -23.13
N VAL A 48 12.58 41.07 -22.78
CA VAL A 48 11.82 40.17 -21.91
C VAL A 48 10.63 39.59 -22.66
N LEU A 49 10.41 38.27 -22.56
CA LEU A 49 9.24 37.61 -23.11
C LEU A 49 8.04 37.78 -22.17
N LYS A 50 7.02 38.51 -22.61
CA LYS A 50 5.81 38.84 -21.83
C LYS A 50 4.59 38.13 -22.42
N GLY A 51 3.67 37.69 -21.57
CA GLY A 51 2.39 37.12 -22.01
C GLY A 51 1.33 37.13 -20.91
N ARG A 52 0.08 36.81 -21.29
CA ARG A 52 -1.05 36.72 -20.38
C ARG A 52 -1.74 35.36 -20.50
N VAL A 53 -2.03 34.73 -19.37
CA VAL A 53 -2.75 33.45 -19.32
C VAL A 53 -4.23 33.68 -19.63
N SER A 54 -4.79 32.93 -20.58
CA SER A 54 -6.19 33.04 -21.00
C SER A 54 -7.07 31.84 -20.61
N GLY A 55 -6.50 30.79 -20.01
CA GLY A 55 -7.23 29.59 -19.60
C GLY A 55 -6.51 28.78 -18.51
N HIS A 56 -6.96 27.55 -18.28
CA HIS A 56 -6.50 26.71 -17.16
C HIS A 56 -5.19 25.96 -17.43
N ASP A 57 -4.71 25.95 -18.68
CA ASP A 57 -3.49 25.22 -19.08
C ASP A 57 -2.65 26.01 -20.09
N PRO A 58 -1.99 27.11 -19.68
CA PRO A 58 -1.12 27.92 -20.53
C PRO A 58 0.15 27.16 -20.93
N GLN A 59 0.43 27.09 -22.23
CA GLN A 59 1.58 26.36 -22.76
C GLN A 59 2.49 27.26 -23.61
N LEU A 60 3.77 27.29 -23.26
CA LEU A 60 4.85 27.82 -24.08
C LEU A 60 5.70 26.67 -24.60
N ILE A 61 5.91 26.60 -25.92
CA ILE A 61 6.65 25.51 -26.56
C ILE A 61 7.96 26.07 -27.13
N SER A 62 9.08 25.42 -26.82
CA SER A 62 10.40 25.81 -27.30
C SER A 62 10.54 25.57 -28.82
N PRO A 63 11.52 26.21 -29.48
CA PRO A 63 11.99 25.71 -30.77
C PRO A 63 12.52 24.28 -30.65
N LEU A 64 12.69 23.61 -31.79
CA LEU A 64 13.39 22.33 -31.84
C LEU A 64 14.88 22.52 -31.59
N PHE A 65 15.46 21.61 -30.84
CA PHE A 65 16.90 21.55 -30.58
C PHE A 65 17.39 20.09 -30.54
N ALA A 66 18.68 19.88 -30.37
CA ALA A 66 19.25 18.56 -30.18
C ALA A 66 20.15 18.58 -28.94
N LEU A 67 19.69 17.91 -27.88
CA LEU A 67 20.44 17.78 -26.63
C LEU A 67 20.65 16.30 -26.33
N ALA A 68 21.90 15.91 -26.10
CA ALA A 68 22.23 14.60 -25.54
C ALA A 68 21.99 14.65 -24.02
N PRO A 69 20.93 14.03 -23.48
CA PRO A 69 20.60 14.17 -22.07
C PRO A 69 21.66 13.53 -21.19
N ASN A 70 21.99 14.19 -20.10
CA ASN A 70 22.76 13.63 -19.01
C ASN A 70 22.17 14.06 -17.67
N TYR A 71 22.67 13.47 -16.58
CA TYR A 71 22.11 13.66 -15.25
C TYR A 71 22.49 15.00 -14.63
N ARG A 72 23.48 15.72 -15.17
CA ARG A 72 23.93 17.04 -14.69
C ARG A 72 23.15 18.21 -15.30
N HIS A 73 22.17 17.92 -16.16
CA HIS A 73 21.32 18.93 -16.75
C HIS A 73 20.31 19.50 -15.75
N GLU A 74 20.24 20.82 -15.69
CA GLU A 74 19.23 21.58 -14.95
C GLU A 74 18.50 22.54 -15.89
N PHE A 75 17.18 22.55 -15.83
CA PHE A 75 16.39 23.61 -16.44
C PHE A 75 16.34 24.79 -15.49
N VAL A 76 16.63 25.99 -15.98
CA VAL A 76 16.65 27.21 -15.19
C VAL A 76 15.93 28.31 -15.93
N CYS A 77 15.06 29.05 -15.25
CA CYS A 77 14.48 30.26 -15.82
C CYS A 77 14.41 31.39 -14.80
N ARG A 78 14.54 32.62 -15.28
CA ARG A 78 14.27 33.82 -14.50
C ARG A 78 12.91 34.36 -14.91
N VAL A 79 11.97 34.29 -13.98
CA VAL A 79 10.54 34.52 -14.22
C VAL A 79 9.98 35.51 -13.21
N ARG A 80 8.96 36.24 -13.62
CA ARG A 80 8.08 37.05 -12.76
C ARG A 80 6.64 36.83 -13.18
N VAL A 81 5.73 36.77 -12.22
CA VAL A 81 4.28 36.64 -12.44
C VAL A 81 3.53 37.68 -11.63
N SER A 82 2.37 38.14 -12.13
CA SER A 82 1.56 39.16 -11.45
C SER A 82 0.92 38.65 -10.16
N ARG A 83 0.71 37.33 -10.05
CA ARG A 83 0.28 36.59 -8.85
C ARG A 83 0.56 35.10 -9.07
N VAL A 84 0.74 34.34 -8.00
CA VAL A 84 0.79 32.88 -8.09
C VAL A 84 -0.63 32.31 -8.19
N ALA A 85 -0.84 31.41 -9.14
CA ALA A 85 -2.09 30.69 -9.32
C ALA A 85 -1.76 29.27 -9.81
N GLY A 86 -1.96 28.24 -8.98
CA GLY A 86 -1.63 26.87 -9.37
C GLY A 86 -0.13 26.53 -9.36
N GLN A 87 0.24 25.44 -10.04
CA GLN A 87 1.61 24.92 -10.11
C GLN A 87 2.16 25.01 -11.54
N GLY A 88 3.44 25.32 -11.68
CA GLY A 88 4.13 25.29 -12.96
C GLY A 88 4.58 23.87 -13.33
N GLN A 89 4.74 23.59 -14.61
CA GLN A 89 5.18 22.29 -15.15
C GLN A 89 6.16 22.47 -16.31
N LEU A 90 7.20 21.64 -16.34
CA LEU A 90 8.14 21.50 -17.45
C LEU A 90 7.96 20.13 -18.09
N TYR A 91 7.51 20.09 -19.32
CA TYR A 91 7.42 18.91 -20.16
C TYR A 91 8.62 18.81 -21.11
N TYR A 92 9.01 17.59 -21.46
CA TYR A 92 10.05 17.33 -22.46
C TYR A 92 9.69 16.15 -23.35
N THR A 93 10.29 16.12 -24.55
CA THR A 93 10.11 15.00 -25.49
C THR A 93 11.36 14.71 -26.32
N ASP A 94 11.47 13.45 -26.75
CA ASP A 94 12.47 12.93 -27.68
C ASP A 94 11.92 12.76 -29.11
N THR A 95 10.66 13.15 -29.36
CA THR A 95 9.96 13.04 -30.65
C THR A 95 8.99 14.20 -30.85
N THR A 96 8.67 14.52 -32.11
CA THR A 96 7.58 15.43 -32.48
C THR A 96 6.38 14.68 -33.06
N GLU A 97 6.46 13.34 -33.11
CA GLU A 97 5.42 12.48 -33.65
C GLU A 97 4.47 11.99 -32.55
N GLY A 98 3.18 11.83 -32.90
CA GLY A 98 2.14 11.33 -31.99
C GLY A 98 1.25 12.42 -31.38
N PRO A 99 0.36 12.07 -30.44
CA PRO A 99 -0.52 13.02 -29.77
C PRO A 99 0.27 14.13 -29.05
N TYR A 100 -0.34 15.33 -28.95
CA TYR A 100 0.20 16.47 -28.20
C TYR A 100 1.62 16.89 -28.59
N ASP A 101 1.94 16.92 -29.89
CA ASP A 101 3.28 17.26 -30.42
C ASP A 101 4.41 16.38 -29.84
N GLY A 102 4.10 15.13 -29.46
CA GLY A 102 5.06 14.19 -28.88
C GLY A 102 5.27 14.34 -27.36
N PHE A 103 4.59 15.26 -26.68
CA PHE A 103 4.67 15.39 -25.22
C PHE A 103 3.85 14.29 -24.50
N ASP A 104 4.43 13.70 -23.46
CA ASP A 104 3.81 12.66 -22.62
C ASP A 104 3.61 13.17 -21.18
N ALA A 105 2.47 12.86 -20.57
CA ALA A 105 2.16 13.16 -19.17
C ALA A 105 3.13 12.55 -18.15
N LYS A 106 3.94 11.56 -18.54
CA LYS A 106 5.00 10.94 -17.73
C LYS A 106 6.32 11.72 -17.79
N ARG A 107 6.52 12.57 -18.79
CA ARG A 107 7.74 13.35 -19.03
C ARG A 107 7.57 14.80 -18.59
N VAL A 108 7.20 14.99 -17.32
CA VAL A 108 6.87 16.30 -16.73
C VAL A 108 7.54 16.51 -15.37
N ARG A 109 7.92 17.76 -15.05
CA ARG A 109 8.38 18.16 -13.71
C ARG A 109 7.62 19.38 -13.22
N GLY A 110 6.94 19.22 -12.09
CA GLY A 110 6.21 20.31 -11.43
C GLY A 110 7.15 21.24 -10.67
N PHE A 111 6.76 22.51 -10.55
CA PHE A 111 7.40 23.52 -9.74
C PHE A 111 6.39 24.51 -9.16
N VAL A 112 6.80 25.24 -8.14
CA VAL A 112 5.96 26.24 -7.47
C VAL A 112 6.67 27.58 -7.55
N LEU A 113 5.93 28.61 -7.93
CA LEU A 113 6.40 29.98 -7.90
C LEU A 113 6.11 30.59 -6.52
N THR A 114 6.98 31.49 -6.08
CA THR A 114 6.76 32.28 -4.87
C THR A 114 5.91 33.50 -5.23
N ASP A 115 4.96 33.86 -4.37
CA ASP A 115 4.13 35.05 -4.55
C ASP A 115 4.94 36.30 -4.18
N THR A 116 5.71 36.78 -5.15
CA THR A 116 6.56 37.96 -5.04
C THR A 116 6.46 38.79 -6.31
N PRO A 117 6.43 40.14 -6.19
CA PRO A 117 6.53 41.02 -7.35
C PRO A 117 7.93 41.05 -7.96
N ASP A 118 8.94 40.48 -7.28
CA ASP A 118 10.31 40.45 -7.74
C ASP A 118 10.58 39.29 -8.71
N TRP A 119 11.68 39.43 -9.47
CA TRP A 119 12.21 38.33 -10.27
C TRP A 119 12.64 37.17 -9.39
N GLN A 120 12.26 35.96 -9.80
CA GLN A 120 12.66 34.72 -9.15
C GLN A 120 13.32 33.76 -10.14
N ILE A 121 14.24 32.93 -9.64
CA ILE A 121 14.91 31.89 -10.43
C ILE A 121 14.27 30.56 -10.09
N VAL A 122 13.70 29.90 -11.09
CA VAL A 122 13.22 28.51 -11.00
C VAL A 122 14.31 27.60 -11.51
N ARG A 123 14.75 26.64 -10.69
CA ARG A 123 15.76 25.62 -11.05
C ARG A 123 15.16 24.23 -10.88
N LEU A 124 15.11 23.45 -11.96
CA LEU A 124 14.45 22.15 -12.02
C LEU A 124 15.37 21.09 -12.58
N ARG A 125 15.22 19.88 -12.07
CA ARG A 125 15.87 18.69 -12.62
C ARG A 125 14.91 17.89 -13.48
N PRO A 126 15.20 17.75 -14.78
CA PRO A 126 14.33 16.98 -15.67
C PRO A 126 14.33 15.48 -15.39
N PHE A 127 15.42 14.92 -14.82
CA PHE A 127 15.64 13.47 -14.69
C PHE A 127 15.45 12.70 -16.03
N TRP A 128 15.97 13.27 -17.12
CA TRP A 128 15.83 12.75 -18.48
C TRP A 128 17.06 11.96 -18.97
N GLN A 129 18.05 11.71 -18.12
CA GLN A 129 19.29 11.02 -18.51
C GLN A 129 19.09 9.59 -19.05
N GLY A 130 17.92 8.98 -18.80
CA GLY A 130 17.53 7.71 -19.42
C GLY A 130 17.00 7.84 -20.86
N GLU A 131 16.76 9.06 -21.34
CA GLU A 131 16.32 9.34 -22.70
C GLU A 131 17.52 9.27 -23.67
N LYS A 132 17.26 8.97 -24.95
CA LYS A 132 18.34 8.94 -25.96
C LYS A 132 18.73 10.33 -26.46
N ARG A 133 17.77 11.26 -26.46
CA ARG A 133 17.90 12.65 -26.90
C ARG A 133 16.73 13.46 -26.32
N ILE A 134 16.90 14.77 -26.24
CA ILE A 134 15.81 15.72 -26.01
C ILE A 134 15.76 16.66 -27.18
N GLN A 135 14.55 16.84 -27.74
CA GLN A 135 14.33 17.64 -28.95
C GLN A 135 13.47 18.87 -28.72
N GLN A 136 12.64 18.88 -27.67
CA GLN A 136 11.75 20.00 -27.39
C GLN A 136 11.34 20.00 -25.91
N ILE A 137 11.07 21.19 -25.36
CA ILE A 137 10.43 21.37 -24.07
C ILE A 137 9.16 22.19 -24.20
N ARG A 138 8.25 21.97 -23.26
CA ARG A 138 7.05 22.79 -23.07
C ARG A 138 7.01 23.26 -21.63
N LEU A 139 6.87 24.58 -21.45
CA LEU A 139 6.81 25.24 -20.16
C LEU A 139 5.39 25.73 -19.93
N ASP A 140 4.77 25.19 -18.91
CA ASP A 140 3.48 25.62 -18.40
C ASP A 140 3.80 26.39 -17.12
N LEU A 141 3.84 27.72 -17.14
CA LEU A 141 4.28 28.52 -15.98
C LEU A 141 3.37 28.36 -14.75
N MET A 142 2.14 27.92 -15.00
CA MET A 142 1.08 27.68 -14.04
C MET A 142 0.01 26.81 -14.68
N HIS A 143 -0.70 26.01 -13.89
CA HIS A 143 -1.81 25.18 -14.32
C HIS A 143 -2.88 25.14 -13.22
N GLY A 144 -4.15 25.23 -13.60
CA GLY A 144 -5.30 25.20 -12.69
C GLY A 144 -6.40 26.18 -13.08
N ASN A 145 -7.58 26.01 -12.49
CA ASN A 145 -8.79 26.76 -12.85
C ASN A 145 -8.67 28.27 -12.56
N ASP A 146 -7.82 28.68 -11.62
CA ASP A 146 -7.69 30.08 -11.19
C ASP A 146 -6.57 30.85 -11.90
N CYS A 147 -5.94 30.28 -12.93
CA CYS A 147 -4.78 30.89 -13.60
C CYS A 147 -5.14 31.97 -14.63
N ALA A 148 -6.40 32.03 -15.07
CA ALA A 148 -6.82 33.00 -16.07
C ALA A 148 -6.55 34.45 -15.61
N GLY A 149 -6.02 35.25 -16.54
CA GLY A 149 -5.71 36.66 -16.32
C GLY A 149 -4.34 36.94 -15.69
N VAL A 150 -3.56 35.94 -15.28
CA VAL A 150 -2.19 36.14 -14.77
C VAL A 150 -1.29 36.63 -15.89
N GLU A 151 -0.53 37.69 -15.62
CA GLU A 151 0.53 38.18 -16.51
C GLU A 151 1.87 37.58 -16.07
N PHE A 152 2.69 37.20 -17.05
CA PHE A 152 4.02 36.66 -16.79
C PHE A 152 5.08 37.35 -17.65
N GLU A 153 6.29 37.33 -17.12
CA GLU A 153 7.50 37.82 -17.77
C GLU A 153 8.62 36.81 -17.59
N LEU A 154 9.34 36.52 -18.67
CA LEU A 154 10.52 35.65 -18.71
C LEU A 154 11.70 36.45 -19.25
N ASP A 155 12.69 36.66 -18.38
CA ASP A 155 13.93 37.37 -18.74
C ASP A 155 14.84 36.45 -19.57
N TRP A 156 15.00 35.21 -19.11
CA TRP A 156 15.71 34.18 -19.84
C TRP A 156 15.32 32.80 -19.34
N LEU A 157 15.60 31.79 -20.15
CA LEU A 157 15.52 30.39 -19.75
C LEU A 157 16.68 29.60 -20.37
N ALA A 158 17.10 28.54 -19.69
CA ALA A 158 18.27 27.77 -20.05
C ALA A 158 18.16 26.31 -19.61
N ILE A 159 18.89 25.45 -20.29
CA ILE A 159 19.26 24.11 -19.85
C ILE A 159 20.75 24.18 -19.58
N GLU A 160 21.13 24.25 -18.31
CA GLU A 160 22.52 24.34 -17.86
C GLU A 160 23.08 22.94 -17.57
N GLU A 161 24.39 22.77 -17.70
CA GLU A 161 25.09 21.56 -17.26
C GLU A 161 25.99 21.91 -16.08
N VAL A 162 25.81 21.22 -14.95
CA VAL A 162 26.62 21.44 -13.75
C VAL A 162 28.03 20.90 -13.97
N ALA A 163 29.05 21.72 -13.69
CA ALA A 163 30.44 21.35 -13.86
C ALA A 163 30.89 20.33 -12.80
N GLU A 164 31.72 19.35 -13.20
CA GLU A 164 32.29 18.34 -12.29
C GLU A 164 33.12 18.93 -11.14
N GLY A 165 33.72 20.11 -11.33
CA GLY A 165 34.49 20.81 -10.31
C GLY A 165 33.66 21.29 -9.11
N ASP A 166 32.34 21.31 -9.23
CA ASP A 166 31.41 21.80 -8.20
C ASP A 166 30.93 20.70 -7.24
N PHE A 167 31.44 19.48 -7.38
CA PHE A 167 30.96 18.33 -6.61
C PHE A 167 31.60 18.27 -5.22
N SER A 168 30.75 18.07 -4.20
CA SER A 168 31.16 17.97 -2.79
C SER A 168 31.61 16.55 -2.41
N ASN A 169 32.63 16.48 -1.54
CA ASN A 169 33.06 15.26 -0.88
C ASN A 169 32.36 15.01 0.46
N ASP A 170 31.49 15.93 0.89
CA ASP A 170 30.75 15.79 2.15
C ASP A 170 29.82 14.58 2.10
N ARG A 171 29.70 13.91 3.25
CA ARG A 171 28.83 12.75 3.43
C ARG A 171 27.87 12.89 4.58
N ARG A 172 27.93 14.01 5.30
CA ARG A 172 27.11 14.26 6.47
C ARG A 172 26.83 15.74 6.58
N TRP A 173 25.58 16.07 6.87
CA TRP A 173 25.08 17.42 7.02
C TRP A 173 24.22 17.48 8.27
N ASP A 174 24.61 18.34 9.22
CA ASP A 174 23.85 18.59 10.45
C ASP A 174 23.06 19.91 10.26
N PHE A 175 21.75 19.82 10.24
CA PHE A 175 20.84 20.92 9.91
C PHE A 175 20.47 21.71 11.16
N LYS A 176 20.12 23.00 10.97
CA LYS A 176 19.61 23.87 12.02
C LYS A 176 18.34 24.58 11.55
N GLY A 177 17.21 24.28 12.19
CA GLY A 177 15.92 24.86 11.81
C GLY A 177 15.52 24.48 10.38
N ASN A 178 15.71 23.21 10.02
CA ASN A 178 15.45 22.66 8.67
C ASN A 178 16.26 23.31 7.54
N ARG A 179 17.40 23.94 7.87
CA ARG A 179 18.29 24.60 6.91
C ARG A 179 19.73 24.15 7.09
N HIS A 180 20.47 24.17 5.99
CA HIS A 180 21.91 23.93 5.96
C HIS A 180 22.51 24.76 4.82
N ASP A 181 23.64 25.42 5.04
CA ASP A 181 24.20 26.40 4.09
C ASP A 181 24.51 25.83 2.70
N ALA A 182 24.94 24.57 2.65
CA ALA A 182 25.19 23.84 1.40
C ALA A 182 23.92 23.27 0.72
N TRP A 183 22.78 23.18 1.43
CA TRP A 183 21.55 22.61 0.86
C TRP A 183 20.63 23.70 0.36
N THR A 184 19.95 23.44 -0.74
CA THR A 184 19.01 24.37 -1.36
C THR A 184 17.59 23.88 -1.18
N VAL A 185 16.62 24.80 -1.16
CA VAL A 185 15.20 24.45 -1.22
C VAL A 185 14.79 24.41 -2.68
N GLY A 186 14.54 23.21 -3.19
CA GLY A 186 14.02 22.97 -4.53
C GLY A 186 12.51 23.13 -4.62
N ALA A 187 11.96 22.82 -5.80
CA ALA A 187 10.53 22.81 -6.06
C ALA A 187 9.74 22.00 -5.01
N ALA A 188 8.53 22.46 -4.67
CA ALA A 188 7.64 21.84 -3.68
C ALA A 188 8.26 21.66 -2.26
N GLY A 189 9.30 22.44 -1.91
CA GLY A 189 9.90 22.41 -0.57
C GLY A 189 10.86 21.24 -0.33
N TRP A 190 11.34 20.57 -1.38
CA TRP A 190 12.37 19.55 -1.26
C TRP A 190 13.70 20.17 -0.84
N LEU A 191 14.33 19.65 0.20
CA LEU A 191 15.71 20.00 0.52
C LEU A 191 16.64 19.20 -0.38
N VAL A 192 17.55 19.88 -1.06
CA VAL A 192 18.39 19.31 -2.11
C VAL A 192 19.86 19.54 -1.76
N SER A 193 20.64 18.45 -1.69
CA SER A 193 22.08 18.50 -1.39
C SER A 193 22.86 19.15 -2.54
N PRO A 194 24.13 19.53 -2.35
CA PRO A 194 25.06 19.69 -3.46
C PRO A 194 25.19 18.40 -4.27
N TYR A 195 25.72 18.49 -5.49
CA TYR A 195 26.21 17.32 -6.19
C TYR A 195 27.36 16.70 -5.38
N LEU A 196 27.44 15.38 -5.37
CA LEU A 196 28.38 14.62 -4.56
C LEU A 196 29.32 13.85 -5.48
N ALA A 197 30.61 14.04 -5.26
CA ALA A 197 31.65 13.30 -5.97
C ALA A 197 31.68 11.87 -5.42
N MET A 198 31.02 10.91 -6.08
CA MET A 198 31.05 9.50 -5.67
C MET A 198 31.88 8.69 -6.66
N THR A 199 32.62 7.69 -6.18
CA THR A 199 33.44 6.80 -7.02
C THR A 199 33.08 5.33 -6.73
N GLY A 200 32.75 4.57 -7.78
CA GLY A 200 32.57 3.11 -7.70
C GLY A 200 31.18 2.62 -7.22
N ARG A 201 31.04 1.28 -7.09
CA ARG A 201 29.79 0.63 -6.64
C ARG A 201 29.54 0.95 -5.17
N SER A 202 28.65 1.91 -4.94
CA SER A 202 28.29 2.46 -3.64
C SER A 202 27.27 1.58 -2.93
N THR A 203 27.70 0.62 -2.12
CA THR A 203 26.82 0.12 -1.05
C THR A 203 26.63 1.25 -0.06
N SER A 204 25.54 2.00 -0.22
CA SER A 204 25.28 3.19 0.57
C SER A 204 23.93 3.10 1.26
N TRP A 205 23.95 3.49 2.52
CA TRP A 205 22.81 3.78 3.34
C TRP A 205 22.68 5.30 3.42
N VAL A 206 21.45 5.80 3.42
CA VAL A 206 21.17 7.19 3.75
C VAL A 206 20.47 7.20 5.11
N LEU A 207 21.10 7.80 6.11
CA LEU A 207 20.54 7.98 7.44
C LEU A 207 19.95 9.38 7.51
N VAL A 208 18.66 9.46 7.82
CA VAL A 208 17.94 10.72 8.00
C VAL A 208 17.47 10.81 9.44
N THR A 209 17.94 11.80 10.19
CA THR A 209 17.50 12.03 11.58
C THR A 209 16.46 13.14 11.61
N VAL A 210 15.24 12.81 12.05
CA VAL A 210 14.11 13.74 12.14
C VAL A 210 13.47 13.65 13.51
N ARG A 211 13.17 14.80 14.11
CA ARG A 211 12.26 14.94 15.25
C ARG A 211 10.97 15.59 14.79
N SER A 212 9.82 15.04 15.19
CA SER A 212 8.52 15.60 14.82
C SER A 212 7.51 15.39 15.94
N ALA A 213 6.71 16.41 16.23
CA ALA A 213 5.62 16.32 17.20
C ALA A 213 4.36 15.63 16.64
N ALA A 214 4.28 15.48 15.31
CA ALA A 214 3.18 14.81 14.62
C ALA A 214 3.73 13.80 13.59
N PRO A 215 2.99 12.73 13.28
CA PRO A 215 3.36 11.82 12.21
C PRO A 215 3.55 12.59 10.89
N ALA A 216 4.56 12.22 10.11
CA ALA A 216 4.81 12.84 8.82
C ALA A 216 5.12 11.80 7.75
N TRP A 217 4.68 12.08 6.53
CA TRP A 217 5.18 11.37 5.37
C TRP A 217 6.47 12.03 4.93
N ALA A 218 7.54 11.26 4.83
CA ALA A 218 8.81 11.73 4.33
C ALA A 218 9.27 10.89 3.14
N GLU A 219 10.05 11.52 2.28
CA GLU A 219 10.52 10.91 1.05
C GLU A 219 12.00 11.23 0.86
N LEU A 220 12.77 10.20 0.54
CA LEU A 220 14.12 10.33 0.01
C LEU A 220 14.07 10.15 -1.50
N SER A 221 14.69 11.08 -2.22
CA SER A 221 14.95 10.99 -3.65
C SER A 221 16.44 11.21 -3.90
N TRP A 222 16.94 10.77 -5.03
CA TRP A 222 18.32 11.01 -5.43
C TRP A 222 18.43 11.16 -6.94
N LEU A 223 19.55 11.74 -7.37
CA LEU A 223 19.97 11.83 -8.77
C LEU A 223 21.11 10.84 -9.02
N SER A 224 21.06 10.10 -10.12
CA SER A 224 22.15 9.23 -10.59
C SER A 224 22.13 9.11 -12.13
N PRO A 225 23.25 8.71 -12.77
CA PRO A 225 23.26 8.31 -14.18
C PRO A 225 22.25 7.21 -14.54
N ALA A 226 21.94 6.31 -13.60
CA ALA A 226 21.04 5.17 -13.81
C ALA A 226 19.55 5.52 -13.62
N ASN A 227 19.22 6.74 -13.20
CA ASN A 227 17.84 7.13 -12.98
C ASN A 227 17.08 7.28 -14.30
N SER A 228 15.85 6.77 -14.32
CA SER A 228 14.80 7.17 -15.26
C SER A 228 13.63 7.66 -14.44
N GLY A 229 13.21 8.91 -14.66
CA GLY A 229 12.29 9.59 -13.74
C GLY A 229 12.94 10.00 -12.41
N LYS A 230 12.15 10.59 -11.52
CA LYS A 230 12.58 10.93 -10.15
C LYS A 230 12.33 9.71 -9.25
N PRO A 231 13.37 8.96 -8.83
CA PRO A 231 13.16 7.84 -7.92
C PRO A 231 12.82 8.36 -6.52
N VAL A 232 11.99 7.63 -5.79
CA VAL A 232 11.56 7.98 -4.44
C VAL A 232 11.49 6.73 -3.57
N ILE A 233 12.02 6.82 -2.36
CA ILE A 233 11.78 5.85 -1.28
C ILE A 233 11.06 6.61 -0.15
N PRO A 234 9.79 6.28 0.11
CA PRO A 234 9.07 6.87 1.23
C PRO A 234 9.49 6.23 2.57
N PHE A 235 9.33 6.99 3.65
CA PHE A 235 9.42 6.53 5.03
C PHE A 235 8.46 7.34 5.91
N LEU A 236 8.00 6.74 7.01
CA LEU A 236 7.07 7.39 7.94
C LEU A 236 7.85 7.95 9.13
N VAL A 237 7.71 9.25 9.37
CA VAL A 237 8.27 9.92 10.54
C VAL A 237 7.32 9.73 11.72
N VAL A 238 7.86 9.24 12.84
CA VAL A 238 7.16 9.09 14.11
C VAL A 238 6.88 10.47 14.72
N GLY A 239 5.66 10.65 15.23
CA GLY A 239 5.18 11.89 15.83
C GLY A 239 5.16 11.85 17.36
N ASP A 240 6.30 11.63 18.01
CA ASP A 240 6.41 11.54 19.47
C ASP A 240 7.35 12.62 20.08
N ASP A 241 7.75 13.60 19.26
CA ASP A 241 8.72 14.67 19.57
C ASP A 241 10.12 14.17 20.00
N ARG A 242 10.49 12.94 19.65
CA ARG A 242 11.86 12.43 19.78
C ARG A 242 12.57 12.42 18.43
N ALA A 243 13.90 12.52 18.48
CA ALA A 243 14.73 12.37 17.28
C ALA A 243 14.87 10.88 16.94
N HIS A 244 14.43 10.50 15.75
CA HIS A 244 14.55 9.15 15.20
C HIS A 244 15.47 9.17 13.99
N THR A 245 16.25 8.11 13.80
CA THR A 245 17.14 7.97 12.64
C THR A 245 16.66 6.86 11.71
N TYR A 246 16.16 7.25 10.54
CA TYR A 246 15.67 6.36 9.50
C TYR A 246 16.83 5.97 8.58
N SER A 247 17.21 4.69 8.55
CA SER A 247 18.28 4.22 7.67
C SER A 247 17.68 3.61 6.41
N ILE A 248 18.02 4.19 5.26
CA ILE A 248 17.44 3.86 3.96
C ILE A 248 18.50 3.14 3.12
N PRO A 249 18.28 1.87 2.71
CA PRO A 249 19.29 1.04 2.04
C PRO A 249 19.35 1.36 0.54
N LEU A 250 19.89 2.51 0.21
CA LEU A 250 19.91 2.98 -1.17
C LEU A 250 20.73 2.08 -2.10
N GLY A 251 21.76 1.41 -1.57
CA GLY A 251 22.59 0.42 -2.27
C GLY A 251 21.84 -0.82 -2.79
N THR A 252 20.59 -1.08 -2.35
CA THR A 252 19.78 -2.17 -2.91
C THR A 252 18.87 -1.71 -4.05
N HIS A 253 18.79 -0.40 -4.31
CA HIS A 253 17.92 0.16 -5.34
C HIS A 253 18.57 0.06 -6.75
N PRO A 254 17.84 -0.39 -7.79
CA PRO A 254 18.42 -0.62 -9.13
C PRO A 254 18.89 0.67 -9.83
N GLN A 255 18.32 1.82 -9.47
CA GLN A 255 18.68 3.14 -10.02
C GLN A 255 19.76 3.88 -9.21
N TRP A 256 20.53 3.19 -8.37
CA TRP A 256 21.61 3.78 -7.58
C TRP A 256 23.00 3.51 -8.21
N SER A 257 23.73 4.57 -8.59
CA SER A 257 25.05 4.46 -9.27
C SER A 257 26.00 5.62 -8.94
N GLY A 258 27.28 5.33 -8.66
CA GLY A 258 28.25 6.27 -8.08
C GLY A 258 29.19 7.00 -9.04
N GLU A 259 28.68 7.75 -10.03
CA GLU A 259 29.51 8.65 -10.86
C GLU A 259 29.37 10.12 -10.44
N ALA A 260 28.15 10.59 -10.17
CA ALA A 260 27.89 11.72 -9.28
C ALA A 260 26.45 11.70 -8.82
N LEU A 261 26.26 11.94 -7.52
CA LEU A 261 25.02 11.65 -6.81
C LEU A 261 24.55 12.87 -6.05
N GLN A 262 23.25 13.04 -5.90
CA GLN A 262 22.68 14.15 -5.15
C GLN A 262 21.46 13.64 -4.42
N LEU A 263 21.28 14.06 -3.18
CA LEU A 263 20.17 13.63 -2.36
C LEU A 263 19.11 14.73 -2.32
N SER A 264 17.87 14.31 -2.17
CA SER A 264 16.76 15.22 -1.89
C SER A 264 15.86 14.60 -0.83
N VAL A 265 15.51 15.36 0.18
CA VAL A 265 14.64 14.93 1.28
C VAL A 265 13.46 15.87 1.35
N GLN A 266 12.27 15.32 1.50
CA GLN A 266 11.07 16.07 1.83
C GLN A 266 10.43 15.46 3.06
N VAL A 267 10.02 16.31 4.00
CA VAL A 267 9.20 15.91 5.16
C VAL A 267 7.93 16.75 5.08
N VAL A 268 6.79 16.07 4.96
CA VAL A 268 5.48 16.71 4.90
C VAL A 268 4.73 16.31 6.18
N PRO A 269 4.87 17.10 7.27
CA PRO A 269 4.09 16.86 8.48
C PRO A 269 2.60 17.09 8.20
N GLU A 270 1.76 16.36 8.93
CA GLU A 270 0.35 16.73 9.00
C GLU A 270 0.19 18.02 9.82
N HIS A 271 -0.77 18.86 9.40
CA HIS A 271 -0.98 20.20 9.96
C HIS A 271 0.28 21.08 9.86
N GLU A 272 0.25 22.26 10.47
CA GLU A 272 1.44 23.12 10.61
C GLU A 272 2.36 22.64 11.74
N ALA A 273 2.31 21.35 12.07
CA ALA A 273 3.13 20.79 13.13
C ALA A 273 4.61 20.97 12.80
N PRO A 274 5.41 21.51 13.73
CA PRO A 274 6.83 21.69 13.50
C PRO A 274 7.51 20.32 13.42
N TYR A 275 8.42 20.19 12.46
CA TYR A 275 9.42 19.13 12.42
C TYR A 275 10.82 19.75 12.44
N ASP A 276 11.80 18.94 12.81
CA ASP A 276 13.21 19.28 12.88
C ASP A 276 14.01 18.18 12.20
N LEU A 277 14.35 18.38 10.92
CA LEU A 277 15.36 17.62 10.22
C LEU A 277 16.71 18.01 10.82
N GLN A 278 17.36 17.06 11.48
CA GLN A 278 18.60 17.29 12.23
C GLN A 278 19.82 16.82 11.46
N ARG A 279 19.72 15.72 10.70
CA ARG A 279 20.86 15.15 9.98
C ARG A 279 20.45 14.43 8.72
N VAL A 280 21.30 14.53 7.70
CA VAL A 280 21.36 13.59 6.58
C VAL A 280 22.79 13.06 6.46
N GLU A 281 22.96 11.75 6.33
CA GLU A 281 24.27 11.10 6.25
C GLU A 281 24.29 9.95 5.23
N LEU A 282 25.34 9.88 4.41
CA LEU A 282 25.68 8.76 3.56
C LEU A 282 26.68 7.85 4.28
N ALA A 283 26.30 6.61 4.53
CA ALA A 283 27.12 5.64 5.23
C ALA A 283 27.33 4.37 4.41
N ALA A 284 28.48 3.71 4.56
CA ALA A 284 28.73 2.41 3.93
C ALA A 284 27.92 1.27 4.57
N LYS A 285 27.63 1.42 5.87
CA LYS A 285 26.83 0.50 6.67
C LYS A 285 25.89 1.32 7.56
N PRO A 286 24.71 0.79 7.88
CA PRO A 286 23.84 1.49 8.80
C PRO A 286 24.38 1.33 10.22
N HIS A 287 24.27 2.38 11.01
CA HIS A 287 24.84 2.44 12.35
C HIS A 287 23.96 3.24 13.32
N ALA A 288 22.68 3.42 12.98
CA ALA A 288 21.70 3.98 13.90
C ALA A 288 21.63 3.11 15.17
N GLU A 289 21.67 3.76 16.33
CA GLU A 289 21.44 3.12 17.62
C GLU A 289 20.08 2.42 17.67
N ALA A 290 19.90 1.53 18.64
CA ALA A 290 18.62 0.86 18.85
C ALA A 290 17.53 1.90 19.16
N ASP A 291 16.41 1.82 18.44
CA ASP A 291 15.30 2.76 18.58
C ASP A 291 13.99 1.99 18.55
N VAL A 292 13.48 1.74 19.76
CA VAL A 292 12.31 0.88 19.99
C VAL A 292 11.06 1.74 19.96
N LEU A 293 10.14 1.40 19.07
CA LEU A 293 8.79 1.94 19.00
C LEU A 293 7.80 0.94 19.59
N CYS A 294 6.66 1.45 20.05
CA CYS A 294 5.53 0.64 20.49
C CYS A 294 4.31 0.94 19.61
N PRO A 295 4.18 0.32 18.42
CA PRO A 295 3.04 0.53 17.53
C PRO A 295 1.69 0.18 18.17
N TYR A 296 1.67 -0.78 19.10
CA TYR A 296 0.46 -1.18 19.79
C TYR A 296 0.74 -1.76 21.17
N PHE A 297 -0.05 -1.34 22.15
CA PHE A 297 -0.12 -1.97 23.46
C PHE A 297 -1.57 -1.97 23.97
N GLY A 298 -2.19 -3.14 24.11
CA GLY A 298 -3.60 -3.25 24.45
C GLY A 298 -4.14 -4.67 24.42
N PRO A 299 -5.47 -4.86 24.44
CA PRO A 299 -6.11 -6.16 24.30
C PRO A 299 -5.70 -6.89 23.01
N ALA A 300 -5.36 -8.16 23.11
CA ALA A 300 -5.08 -9.01 21.95
C ALA A 300 -6.35 -9.66 21.38
N GLU A 301 -7.40 -9.74 22.20
CA GLU A 301 -8.66 -10.41 21.90
C GLU A 301 -9.84 -9.66 22.53
N TYR A 302 -11.06 -9.99 22.08
CA TYR A 302 -12.31 -9.46 22.60
C TYR A 302 -13.40 -10.53 22.51
N PRO A 303 -14.40 -10.58 23.42
CA PRO A 303 -14.58 -9.78 24.63
C PRO A 303 -13.68 -10.23 25.78
N ASN A 304 -13.41 -9.31 26.71
CA ASN A 304 -12.65 -9.60 27.92
C ASN A 304 -13.62 -9.78 29.10
N ARG A 305 -13.50 -10.89 29.84
CA ARG A 305 -14.46 -11.32 30.87
C ARG A 305 -13.81 -11.51 32.25
N VAL A 306 -14.57 -11.20 33.30
CA VAL A 306 -14.20 -11.46 34.70
C VAL A 306 -13.95 -12.96 34.92
N GLY A 307 -12.89 -13.29 35.67
CA GLY A 307 -12.52 -14.67 35.97
C GLY A 307 -11.98 -15.48 34.79
N LYS A 308 -11.79 -14.85 33.62
CA LYS A 308 -11.11 -15.44 32.45
C LYS A 308 -9.71 -14.88 32.30
N ARG A 309 -8.84 -15.62 31.59
CA ARG A 309 -7.54 -15.13 31.14
C ARG A 309 -7.77 -14.26 29.91
N ASN A 310 -7.61 -12.95 30.05
CA ASN A 310 -7.84 -11.99 28.99
C ASN A 310 -6.50 -11.57 28.39
N ARG A 311 -6.28 -11.84 27.10
CA ARG A 311 -4.96 -11.66 26.51
C ARG A 311 -4.65 -10.20 26.20
N MET A 312 -3.47 -9.75 26.59
CA MET A 312 -2.84 -8.51 26.16
C MET A 312 -1.73 -8.77 25.17
N LEU A 313 -1.52 -7.78 24.29
CA LEU A 313 -0.49 -7.76 23.27
C LEU A 313 0.33 -6.46 23.38
N LEU A 314 1.63 -6.61 23.48
CA LEU A 314 2.62 -5.54 23.33
C LEU A 314 3.42 -5.79 22.04
N ARG A 315 3.26 -4.90 21.07
CA ARG A 315 4.05 -4.89 19.83
C ARG A 315 5.20 -3.90 19.98
N LEU A 316 6.42 -4.38 19.77
CA LEU A 316 7.61 -3.54 19.71
C LEU A 316 8.31 -3.67 18.37
N ASP A 317 8.69 -2.54 17.78
CA ASP A 317 9.44 -2.44 16.54
C ASP A 317 10.79 -1.78 16.82
N ASN A 318 11.91 -2.36 16.39
CA ASN A 318 13.21 -1.69 16.43
C ASN A 318 13.51 -1.12 15.04
N ILE A 319 13.37 0.20 14.88
CA ILE A 319 13.70 0.91 13.63
C ILE A 319 15.19 1.30 13.55
N GLY A 320 15.94 1.04 14.62
CA GLY A 320 17.38 1.19 14.70
C GLY A 320 18.15 0.03 14.07
N HIS A 321 19.45 0.20 13.93
CA HIS A 321 20.34 -0.78 13.30
C HIS A 321 21.29 -1.50 14.27
N ALA A 322 21.31 -1.08 15.53
CA ALA A 322 21.79 -1.90 16.64
C ALA A 322 20.64 -2.74 17.22
N PRO A 323 20.90 -3.99 17.66
CA PRO A 323 19.90 -4.77 18.38
C PRO A 323 19.58 -4.14 19.73
N ALA A 324 18.30 -4.18 20.14
CA ALA A 324 17.90 -3.83 21.50
C ALA A 324 17.75 -5.11 22.32
N SER A 325 18.46 -5.20 23.45
CA SER A 325 18.33 -6.33 24.38
C SER A 325 18.22 -5.82 25.81
N GLY A 326 17.20 -6.28 26.54
CA GLY A 326 16.91 -5.80 27.88
C GLY A 326 15.78 -6.58 28.56
N MET A 327 15.17 -5.96 29.55
CA MET A 327 14.09 -6.54 30.34
C MET A 327 12.85 -5.64 30.27
N LEU A 328 11.69 -6.24 30.00
CA LEU A 328 10.40 -5.59 30.13
C LEU A 328 9.89 -5.85 31.54
N HIS A 329 9.56 -4.80 32.29
CA HIS A 329 8.97 -4.88 33.62
C HIS A 329 7.51 -4.47 33.55
N PHE A 330 6.62 -5.32 34.05
CA PHE A 330 5.18 -5.15 33.92
C PHE A 330 4.57 -4.70 35.24
N ARG A 331 3.63 -3.76 35.16
CA ARG A 331 2.82 -3.31 36.30
C ARG A 331 1.37 -3.19 35.85
N VAL A 332 0.48 -3.87 36.55
CA VAL A 332 -0.96 -3.64 36.41
C VAL A 332 -1.43 -2.60 37.43
N HIS A 333 -2.34 -1.74 37.01
CA HIS A 333 -3.00 -0.77 37.88
C HIS A 333 -4.08 -1.50 38.69
N ASP A 334 -4.30 -1.09 39.94
CA ASP A 334 -5.19 -1.78 40.88
C ASP A 334 -4.90 -3.29 41.02
N GLY A 335 -3.69 -3.62 41.47
CA GLY A 335 -3.23 -5.00 41.67
C GLY A 335 -3.99 -5.83 42.71
N ALA A 336 -4.96 -5.22 43.42
CA ALA A 336 -5.91 -5.96 44.25
C ALA A 336 -7.02 -6.62 43.41
N VAL A 337 -7.37 -6.02 42.27
CA VAL A 337 -8.41 -6.48 41.34
C VAL A 337 -7.82 -7.28 40.18
N HIS A 338 -6.67 -6.84 39.67
CA HIS A 338 -6.05 -7.38 38.46
C HIS A 338 -4.72 -8.07 38.74
N ARG A 339 -4.46 -9.18 38.03
CA ARG A 339 -3.19 -9.92 38.08
C ARG A 339 -2.68 -10.20 36.67
N LEU A 340 -1.37 -10.08 36.48
CA LEU A 340 -0.69 -10.45 35.23
C LEU A 340 -0.14 -11.87 35.32
N GLU A 341 -0.34 -12.66 34.28
CA GLU A 341 0.19 -14.01 34.15
C GLU A 341 0.82 -14.24 32.77
N LYS A 342 1.84 -15.11 32.71
CA LYS A 342 2.38 -15.67 31.48
C LYS A 342 2.48 -17.18 31.66
N ASP A 343 1.84 -17.94 30.78
CA ASP A 343 1.82 -19.40 30.82
C ASP A 343 1.34 -19.98 32.18
N GLY A 344 0.44 -19.24 32.84
CA GLY A 344 -0.14 -19.59 34.15
C GLY A 344 0.65 -19.14 35.37
N GLU A 345 1.83 -18.55 35.20
CA GLU A 345 2.68 -18.05 36.28
C GLU A 345 2.59 -16.52 36.39
N PRO A 346 2.69 -15.92 37.60
CA PRO A 346 2.66 -14.47 37.76
C PRO A 346 3.78 -13.77 36.97
N LEU A 347 3.41 -12.76 36.20
CA LEU A 347 4.33 -12.01 35.34
C LEU A 347 4.79 -10.72 36.03
N LEU A 348 6.09 -10.62 36.31
CA LEU A 348 6.74 -9.39 36.75
C LEU A 348 7.64 -8.79 35.67
N SER A 349 8.37 -9.65 34.96
CA SER A 349 9.29 -9.22 33.91
C SER A 349 9.50 -10.29 32.85
N MET A 350 9.90 -9.87 31.64
CA MET A 350 10.21 -10.74 30.51
C MET A 350 11.40 -10.22 29.72
N ALA A 351 12.28 -11.11 29.26
CA ALA A 351 13.38 -10.74 28.40
C ALA A 351 12.86 -10.17 27.08
N CYS A 352 13.46 -9.06 26.64
CA CYS A 352 13.19 -8.46 25.34
C CYS A 352 14.46 -8.53 24.50
N VAL A 353 14.34 -9.16 23.33
CA VAL A 353 15.41 -9.26 22.33
C VAL A 353 14.81 -8.84 21.00
N LEU A 354 15.17 -7.64 20.55
CA LEU A 354 14.72 -7.04 19.31
C LEU A 354 15.93 -6.87 18.38
N PRO A 355 16.11 -7.77 17.39
CA PRO A 355 17.07 -7.53 16.32
C PRO A 355 16.79 -6.21 15.61
N ALA A 356 17.80 -5.70 14.89
CA ALA A 356 17.62 -4.48 14.09
C ALA A 356 16.67 -4.71 12.91
N ASP A 357 15.86 -3.70 12.58
CA ASP A 357 14.80 -3.75 11.57
C ASP A 357 13.79 -4.88 11.78
N PHE A 358 13.55 -5.23 13.04
CA PHE A 358 12.71 -6.35 13.43
C PHE A 358 11.58 -5.90 14.35
N SER A 359 10.52 -6.71 14.36
CA SER A 359 9.42 -6.52 15.27
C SER A 359 9.13 -7.78 16.04
N GLU A 360 8.83 -7.63 17.32
CA GLU A 360 8.41 -8.72 18.18
C GLU A 360 7.08 -8.40 18.84
N THR A 361 6.32 -9.47 19.04
CA THR A 361 5.03 -9.45 19.71
C THR A 361 5.18 -10.19 21.02
N TYR A 362 4.84 -9.52 22.11
CA TYR A 362 4.87 -10.05 23.46
C TYR A 362 3.44 -10.18 23.97
N GLU A 363 3.01 -11.40 24.28
CA GLU A 363 1.66 -11.69 24.75
C GLU A 363 1.68 -12.21 26.19
N PHE A 364 0.72 -11.77 26.98
CA PHE A 364 0.51 -12.19 28.37
C PHE A 364 -0.98 -12.02 28.72
N ASP A 365 -1.41 -12.62 29.83
CA ASP A 365 -2.81 -12.61 30.23
C ASP A 365 -3.04 -11.69 31.44
N VAL A 366 -4.22 -11.08 31.49
CA VAL A 366 -4.75 -10.30 32.60
C VAL A 366 -5.95 -11.04 33.18
N LEU A 367 -5.87 -11.37 34.46
CA LEU A 367 -7.00 -11.92 35.23
C LEU A 367 -7.60 -10.81 36.09
N SER A 368 -8.92 -10.69 36.06
CA SER A 368 -9.66 -9.65 36.79
C SER A 368 -10.73 -10.28 37.67
N GLN A 369 -10.80 -9.83 38.93
CA GLN A 369 -11.79 -10.30 39.91
C GLN A 369 -13.16 -9.62 39.76
N THR A 370 -13.18 -8.39 39.26
CA THR A 370 -14.41 -7.60 39.04
C THR A 370 -14.41 -6.98 37.67
N ALA A 371 -15.60 -6.56 37.21
CA ALA A 371 -15.73 -5.79 35.98
C ALA A 371 -15.12 -4.39 36.16
N GLY A 372 -14.61 -3.83 35.07
CA GLY A 372 -13.89 -2.56 35.05
C GLY A 372 -12.73 -2.57 34.05
N ASP A 373 -12.05 -1.45 33.95
CA ASP A 373 -10.92 -1.29 33.04
C ASP A 373 -9.63 -1.79 33.69
N ALA A 374 -8.96 -2.74 33.02
CA ALA A 374 -7.61 -3.14 33.38
C ALA A 374 -6.58 -2.33 32.58
N VAL A 375 -5.67 -1.65 33.28
CA VAL A 375 -4.59 -0.85 32.66
C VAL A 375 -3.24 -1.42 33.06
N VAL A 376 -2.36 -1.61 32.07
CA VAL A 376 -1.01 -2.15 32.28
C VAL A 376 0.02 -1.14 31.80
N THR A 377 1.09 -0.98 32.58
CA THR A 377 2.29 -0.22 32.21
C THR A 377 3.45 -1.19 32.04
N VAL A 378 4.26 -0.96 31.02
CA VAL A 378 5.50 -1.69 30.76
C VAL A 378 6.68 -0.73 30.73
N GLU A 379 7.75 -1.10 31.40
CA GLU A 379 9.02 -0.40 31.40
C GLU A 379 10.09 -1.24 30.73
N PHE A 380 10.71 -0.72 29.68
CA PHE A 380 11.87 -1.35 29.04
C PHE A 380 13.15 -0.86 29.70
N GLN A 381 13.92 -1.77 30.27
CA GLN A 381 15.19 -1.49 30.94
C GLN A 381 16.36 -2.20 30.27
N VAL A 382 17.49 -1.52 30.12
CA VAL A 382 18.74 -2.08 29.58
C VAL A 382 19.85 -1.84 30.59
N GLY A 383 20.48 -2.91 31.09
CA GLY A 383 21.48 -2.81 32.16
C GLY A 383 20.93 -2.28 33.49
N GLY A 384 19.61 -2.40 33.73
CA GLY A 384 18.92 -1.85 34.91
C GLY A 384 18.51 -0.37 34.79
N GLU A 385 18.84 0.31 33.69
CA GLU A 385 18.41 1.68 33.42
C GLU A 385 17.11 1.71 32.61
N LEU A 386 16.14 2.52 33.05
CA LEU A 386 14.91 2.77 32.30
C LEU A 386 15.20 3.47 30.98
N ARG A 387 14.82 2.83 29.88
CA ARG A 387 14.93 3.39 28.52
C ARG A 387 13.61 3.98 28.05
N GLN A 388 12.51 3.24 28.19
CA GLN A 388 11.19 3.67 27.75
C GLN A 388 10.10 3.12 28.66
N ARG A 389 8.95 3.79 28.68
CA ARG A 389 7.74 3.37 29.40
C ARG A 389 6.53 3.52 28.50
N TRP A 390 5.69 2.50 28.44
CA TRP A 390 4.43 2.53 27.70
C TRP A 390 3.26 2.13 28.61
N THR A 391 2.09 2.70 28.36
CA THR A 391 0.85 2.32 29.03
C THR A 391 -0.13 1.80 27.98
N ALA A 392 -0.74 0.67 28.27
CA ALA A 392 -1.68 0.01 27.38
C ALA A 392 -2.94 0.84 27.21
N LYS A 393 -3.59 0.69 26.05
CA LYS A 393 -5.02 0.95 25.92
C LYS A 393 -5.76 0.13 26.98
N ALA A 394 -6.68 0.79 27.69
CA ALA A 394 -7.48 0.15 28.72
C ALA A 394 -8.23 -1.07 28.16
N MET A 395 -8.14 -2.19 28.87
CA MET A 395 -8.89 -3.40 28.57
C MET A 395 -10.21 -3.37 29.36
N ALA A 396 -11.31 -3.11 28.67
CA ALA A 396 -12.64 -3.17 29.28
C ALA A 396 -12.99 -4.63 29.62
N VAL A 397 -13.05 -4.96 30.92
CA VAL A 397 -13.42 -6.29 31.41
C VAL A 397 -14.87 -6.26 31.91
N THR A 398 -15.68 -7.17 31.39
CA THR A 398 -17.11 -7.25 31.67
C THR A 398 -17.47 -8.55 32.38
N ALA A 399 -18.65 -8.62 33.01
CA ALA A 399 -19.11 -9.88 33.58
C ALA A 399 -19.24 -10.95 32.50
N ALA A 400 -18.85 -12.19 32.81
CA ALA A 400 -19.10 -13.32 31.92
C ALA A 400 -20.62 -13.58 31.85
N PRO A 401 -21.17 -13.86 30.66
CA PRO A 401 -22.54 -14.32 30.56
C PRO A 401 -22.71 -15.68 31.26
N ALA A 402 -23.96 -16.06 31.55
CA ALA A 402 -24.26 -17.39 32.06
C ALA A 402 -23.76 -18.45 31.07
N ALA A 403 -23.15 -19.52 31.60
CA ALA A 403 -22.64 -20.60 30.77
C ALA A 403 -23.79 -21.20 29.93
N PRO A 404 -23.59 -21.37 28.62
CA PRO A 404 -24.62 -21.93 27.75
C PRO A 404 -24.81 -23.44 28.04
N PRO A 405 -25.99 -24.01 27.75
CA PRO A 405 -26.18 -25.46 27.77
C PRO A 405 -25.18 -26.18 26.84
N PRO A 406 -24.72 -27.41 27.16
CA PRO A 406 -23.90 -28.21 26.25
C PRO A 406 -24.57 -28.40 24.88
N GLY A 407 -23.79 -28.29 23.80
CA GLY A 407 -24.32 -28.39 22.42
C GLY A 407 -25.07 -27.15 21.94
N SER A 408 -24.93 -26.01 22.64
CA SER A 408 -25.45 -24.73 22.16
C SER A 408 -24.87 -24.35 20.81
N TYR A 409 -25.62 -23.55 20.08
CA TYR A 409 -25.23 -22.96 18.80
C TYR A 409 -25.20 -21.43 18.91
N VAL A 410 -24.87 -20.75 17.82
CA VAL A 410 -25.06 -19.28 17.72
C VAL A 410 -26.52 -18.96 18.09
N PRO A 411 -26.78 -18.11 19.10
CA PRO A 411 -28.15 -17.73 19.47
C PRO A 411 -28.91 -17.10 18.32
N GLU A 412 -30.23 -17.28 18.29
CA GLU A 412 -31.09 -16.59 17.34
C GLU A 412 -30.86 -15.07 17.43
N PRO A 413 -30.61 -14.38 16.29
CA PRO A 413 -30.45 -12.94 16.29
C PRO A 413 -31.67 -12.21 16.83
N LYS A 414 -31.44 -11.08 17.49
CA LYS A 414 -32.50 -10.15 17.94
C LYS A 414 -32.40 -8.82 17.18
N PRO A 415 -32.88 -8.74 15.93
CA PRO A 415 -32.68 -7.57 15.08
C PRO A 415 -33.09 -6.26 15.77
N ALA A 416 -32.24 -5.24 15.64
CA ALA A 416 -32.50 -3.91 16.15
C ALA A 416 -33.68 -3.25 15.43
N GLN A 417 -34.41 -2.38 16.13
CA GLN A 417 -35.47 -1.61 15.49
C GLN A 417 -34.89 -0.35 14.85
N THR A 418 -35.02 -0.23 13.53
CA THR A 418 -34.49 0.89 12.75
C THR A 418 -35.44 1.23 11.59
N ASP A 419 -35.54 2.53 11.29
CA ASP A 419 -36.26 3.05 10.11
C ASP A 419 -35.37 3.08 8.84
N TYR A 420 -34.11 2.67 8.97
CA TYR A 420 -33.11 2.71 7.91
C TYR A 420 -32.77 1.32 7.41
N LEU A 421 -32.53 1.22 6.10
CA LEU A 421 -31.97 0.06 5.45
C LEU A 421 -30.45 0.25 5.35
N ILE A 422 -29.70 -0.36 6.28
CA ILE A 422 -28.26 -0.15 6.44
C ILE A 422 -27.49 -1.33 5.84
N GLY A 423 -26.66 -1.03 4.86
CA GLY A 423 -25.81 -2.01 4.19
C GLY A 423 -24.36 -1.92 4.60
N SER A 424 -23.58 -2.96 4.29
CA SER A 424 -22.12 -2.89 4.26
C SER A 424 -21.58 -3.65 3.06
N TYR A 425 -20.50 -3.18 2.47
CA TYR A 425 -19.73 -4.01 1.54
C TYR A 425 -19.07 -5.17 2.30
N TYR A 426 -18.94 -6.33 1.64
CA TYR A 426 -18.34 -7.54 2.19
C TYR A 426 -17.35 -8.13 1.19
N TYR A 427 -16.11 -8.31 1.64
CA TYR A 427 -15.03 -8.88 0.82
C TYR A 427 -14.83 -10.38 1.17
N PRO A 428 -15.09 -11.30 0.23
CA PRO A 428 -14.92 -12.74 0.42
C PRO A 428 -13.49 -13.19 0.02
N GLY A 429 -12.49 -12.69 0.75
CA GLY A 429 -11.08 -12.98 0.51
C GLY A 429 -10.44 -13.98 1.46
N TYR A 430 -11.08 -14.28 2.60
CA TYR A 430 -10.48 -14.90 3.78
C TYR A 430 -10.72 -16.41 3.90
N GLY A 431 -11.08 -17.11 2.82
CA GLY A 431 -11.24 -18.57 2.80
C GLY A 431 -9.94 -19.40 2.97
N THR A 432 -8.79 -18.77 3.20
CA THR A 432 -7.51 -19.45 3.49
C THR A 432 -6.68 -18.69 4.51
N ASN A 433 -5.69 -19.35 5.13
CA ASN A 433 -4.80 -18.72 6.12
C ASN A 433 -3.81 -17.69 5.56
N ARG A 434 -3.71 -17.52 4.23
CA ARG A 434 -2.66 -16.70 3.61
C ARG A 434 -2.72 -15.23 4.03
N GLN A 435 -3.88 -14.60 3.87
CA GLN A 435 -4.05 -13.18 4.22
C GLN A 435 -4.00 -12.97 5.74
N TRP A 436 -4.50 -13.95 6.51
CA TRP A 436 -4.42 -13.91 7.97
C TRP A 436 -2.99 -13.94 8.50
N ARG A 437 -2.07 -14.67 7.84
CA ARG A 437 -0.63 -14.61 8.18
C ARG A 437 -0.07 -13.20 7.99
N GLU A 438 -0.40 -12.53 6.89
CA GLU A 438 0.03 -11.16 6.63
C GLU A 438 -0.49 -10.21 7.74
N MET A 439 -1.77 -10.32 8.09
CA MET A 439 -2.37 -9.53 9.18
C MET A 439 -1.73 -9.82 10.54
N ALA A 440 -1.56 -11.08 10.92
CA ALA A 440 -0.95 -11.45 12.21
C ALA A 440 0.49 -10.95 12.36
N LEU A 441 1.23 -10.82 11.26
CA LEU A 441 2.60 -10.29 11.27
C LEU A 441 2.65 -8.76 11.31
N TYR A 442 1.74 -8.11 10.57
CA TYR A 442 1.74 -6.67 10.37
C TYR A 442 0.95 -5.92 11.45
N ALA A 443 -0.29 -6.34 11.70
CA ALA A 443 -1.25 -5.71 12.60
C ALA A 443 -2.01 -6.75 13.44
N PRO A 444 -1.34 -7.51 14.33
CA PRO A 444 -2.00 -8.55 15.14
C PRO A 444 -3.11 -8.02 16.07
N TRP A 445 -3.13 -6.71 16.35
CA TRP A 445 -4.19 -6.06 17.14
C TRP A 445 -5.52 -5.93 16.40
N THR A 446 -5.59 -6.29 15.12
CA THR A 446 -6.83 -6.29 14.33
C THR A 446 -7.48 -7.67 14.31
N LYS A 447 -7.07 -8.62 15.16
CA LYS A 447 -7.62 -9.97 15.19
C LYS A 447 -9.16 -9.91 15.37
N PRO A 448 -9.95 -10.50 14.46
CA PRO A 448 -11.41 -10.54 14.61
C PRO A 448 -11.83 -11.29 15.87
N VAL A 449 -13.01 -11.01 16.41
CA VAL A 449 -13.61 -11.79 17.50
C VAL A 449 -13.83 -13.26 17.09
N LEU A 450 -14.01 -13.51 15.79
CA LEU A 450 -14.06 -14.86 15.21
C LEU A 450 -12.69 -15.57 15.15
N GLY A 451 -11.59 -14.88 15.43
CA GLY A 451 -10.24 -15.35 15.16
C GLY A 451 -9.86 -15.22 13.69
N TYR A 452 -8.80 -15.91 13.27
CA TYR A 452 -8.39 -15.96 11.86
C TYR A 452 -9.24 -16.96 11.07
N TYR A 453 -10.52 -16.64 10.88
CA TYR A 453 -11.57 -17.58 10.48
C TYR A 453 -11.57 -17.96 9.01
N ASP A 454 -12.17 -19.12 8.70
CA ASP A 454 -12.63 -19.46 7.35
C ASP A 454 -13.98 -18.80 7.10
N GLU A 455 -14.03 -17.84 6.17
CA GLU A 455 -15.26 -17.13 5.84
C GLU A 455 -16.35 -18.00 5.21
N GLY A 456 -16.00 -19.20 4.72
CA GLY A 456 -16.97 -20.18 4.23
C GLY A 456 -17.64 -20.99 5.35
N ASN A 457 -17.21 -20.83 6.62
CA ASN A 457 -17.81 -21.51 7.75
C ASN A 457 -19.20 -20.92 8.09
N PRO A 458 -20.29 -21.71 7.98
CA PRO A 458 -21.64 -21.22 8.27
C PRO A 458 -21.82 -20.68 9.69
N GLU A 459 -21.07 -21.19 10.67
CA GLU A 459 -21.15 -20.71 12.05
C GLU A 459 -20.52 -19.31 12.22
N CYS A 460 -19.45 -19.02 11.48
CA CYS A 460 -18.87 -17.67 11.41
C CYS A 460 -19.85 -16.69 10.76
N ILE A 461 -20.54 -17.12 9.70
CA ILE A 461 -21.56 -16.31 9.03
C ILE A 461 -22.77 -16.07 9.95
N ASP A 462 -23.22 -17.07 10.71
CA ASP A 462 -24.31 -16.90 11.68
C ASP A 462 -23.93 -15.90 12.80
N TRP A 463 -22.67 -15.87 13.23
CA TRP A 463 -22.17 -14.83 14.12
C TRP A 463 -22.19 -13.45 13.48
N GLN A 464 -21.72 -13.32 12.24
CA GLN A 464 -21.77 -12.07 11.49
C GLN A 464 -23.21 -11.56 11.33
N ILE A 465 -24.16 -12.44 11.00
CA ILE A 465 -25.60 -12.11 10.90
C ILE A 465 -26.12 -11.63 12.25
N LYS A 466 -25.83 -12.35 13.34
CA LYS A 466 -26.25 -11.94 14.69
C LYS A 466 -25.73 -10.55 15.02
N TRP A 467 -24.43 -10.30 14.86
CA TRP A 467 -23.84 -9.01 15.21
C TRP A 467 -24.34 -7.88 14.32
N ALA A 468 -24.46 -8.12 13.00
CA ALA A 468 -24.95 -7.13 12.06
C ALA A 468 -26.40 -6.71 12.39
N THR A 469 -27.31 -7.69 12.48
CA THR A 469 -28.74 -7.42 12.72
C THR A 469 -29.02 -6.78 14.08
N GLU A 470 -28.33 -7.22 15.13
CA GLU A 470 -28.49 -6.64 16.48
C GLU A 470 -27.93 -5.22 16.60
N HIS A 471 -27.14 -4.77 15.63
CA HIS A 471 -26.61 -3.40 15.55
C HIS A 471 -27.22 -2.56 14.43
N GLY A 472 -28.26 -3.06 13.77
CA GLY A 472 -29.03 -2.32 12.76
C GLY A 472 -28.50 -2.45 11.33
N VAL A 473 -27.42 -3.20 11.09
CA VAL A 473 -26.99 -3.56 9.73
C VAL A 473 -27.89 -4.68 9.22
N ASN A 474 -28.47 -4.51 8.03
CA ASN A 474 -29.53 -5.39 7.51
C ASN A 474 -29.11 -6.17 6.27
N PHE A 475 -28.08 -5.71 5.55
CA PHE A 475 -27.64 -6.39 4.33
C PHE A 475 -26.15 -6.26 4.04
N PHE A 476 -25.62 -7.23 3.30
CA PHE A 476 -24.28 -7.13 2.70
C PHE A 476 -24.34 -6.99 1.18
N LEU A 477 -23.47 -6.13 0.63
CA LEU A 477 -23.11 -6.12 -0.78
C LEU A 477 -21.84 -6.95 -0.93
N VAL A 478 -22.00 -8.18 -1.39
CA VAL A 478 -20.93 -9.18 -1.40
C VAL A 478 -20.20 -9.09 -2.73
N ASP A 479 -18.88 -8.89 -2.67
CA ASP A 479 -18.07 -8.91 -3.88
C ASP A 479 -18.21 -10.24 -4.61
N TRP A 480 -18.35 -10.16 -5.92
CA TRP A 480 -18.53 -11.30 -6.79
C TRP A 480 -17.69 -11.13 -8.04
N TYR A 481 -16.99 -12.19 -8.43
CA TYR A 481 -15.97 -12.11 -9.46
C TYR A 481 -16.26 -13.05 -10.64
N TRP A 482 -16.11 -12.49 -11.84
CA TRP A 482 -16.10 -13.22 -13.10
C TRP A 482 -15.07 -12.62 -14.04
N GLU A 483 -14.19 -13.46 -14.60
CA GLU A 483 -13.17 -13.05 -15.57
C GLU A 483 -13.03 -14.11 -16.67
N ALA A 484 -13.36 -13.74 -17.92
CA ALA A 484 -13.15 -14.56 -19.11
C ALA A 484 -13.59 -16.04 -18.93
N GLY A 485 -14.87 -16.24 -18.65
CA GLY A 485 -15.51 -17.53 -18.44
C GLY A 485 -15.29 -18.19 -17.07
N ARG A 486 -14.58 -17.54 -16.14
CA ARG A 486 -14.26 -18.11 -14.82
C ARG A 486 -14.86 -17.30 -13.68
N ASN A 487 -15.60 -17.99 -12.81
CA ASN A 487 -16.07 -17.49 -11.53
C ASN A 487 -15.11 -17.91 -10.39
N HIS A 488 -14.91 -17.08 -9.36
CA HIS A 488 -14.08 -17.39 -8.19
C HIS A 488 -14.54 -16.61 -6.94
N ASN A 489 -13.98 -16.96 -5.77
CA ASN A 489 -14.25 -16.36 -4.44
C ASN A 489 -15.71 -16.51 -3.96
N GLU A 490 -16.30 -17.69 -4.14
CA GLU A 490 -17.69 -17.98 -3.71
C GLU A 490 -17.82 -18.53 -2.28
N HIS A 491 -16.72 -18.62 -1.53
CA HIS A 491 -16.69 -19.32 -0.23
C HIS A 491 -17.76 -18.82 0.73
N TRP A 492 -17.89 -17.49 0.87
CA TRP A 492 -18.92 -16.89 1.72
C TRP A 492 -20.34 -17.25 1.26
N LEU A 493 -20.62 -17.23 -0.06
CA LEU A 493 -21.93 -17.59 -0.61
C LEU A 493 -22.25 -19.07 -0.36
N ASP A 494 -21.28 -19.94 -0.56
CA ASP A 494 -21.41 -21.39 -0.31
C ASP A 494 -21.56 -21.72 1.18
N GLY A 495 -21.06 -20.85 2.07
CA GLY A 495 -21.30 -20.89 3.51
C GLY A 495 -22.68 -20.33 3.89
N PHE A 496 -23.05 -19.16 3.36
CA PHE A 496 -24.27 -18.43 3.70
C PHE A 496 -25.53 -19.26 3.42
N VAL A 497 -25.57 -20.00 2.31
CA VAL A 497 -26.71 -20.88 2.01
C VAL A 497 -26.93 -21.98 3.06
N LYS A 498 -25.91 -22.30 3.87
CA LYS A 498 -25.96 -23.29 4.96
C LYS A 498 -26.13 -22.65 6.35
N ALA A 499 -26.02 -21.33 6.47
CA ALA A 499 -26.18 -20.60 7.72
C ALA A 499 -27.62 -20.74 8.24
N ARG A 500 -27.78 -20.93 9.56
CA ARG A 500 -29.09 -21.19 10.19
C ARG A 500 -29.92 -19.93 10.39
N HIS A 501 -29.28 -18.77 10.41
CA HIS A 501 -29.89 -17.47 10.70
C HIS A 501 -30.06 -16.58 9.47
N LYS A 502 -29.75 -17.10 8.27
CA LYS A 502 -29.79 -16.36 7.00
C LYS A 502 -31.12 -15.66 6.73
N GLN A 503 -32.25 -16.19 7.23
CA GLN A 503 -33.58 -15.59 7.11
C GLN A 503 -33.69 -14.18 7.71
N HIS A 504 -32.80 -13.82 8.63
CA HIS A 504 -32.77 -12.49 9.27
C HIS A 504 -31.97 -11.45 8.48
N PHE A 505 -31.27 -11.84 7.42
CA PHE A 505 -30.31 -10.99 6.76
C PHE A 505 -30.51 -10.95 5.26
N LYS A 506 -30.29 -9.79 4.65
CA LYS A 506 -30.34 -9.63 3.19
C LYS A 506 -28.94 -9.58 2.59
N TRP A 507 -28.83 -9.85 1.30
CA TRP A 507 -27.58 -9.67 0.59
C TRP A 507 -27.81 -9.41 -0.90
N ALA A 508 -26.87 -8.74 -1.56
CA ALA A 508 -26.86 -8.56 -3.01
C ALA A 508 -25.45 -8.72 -3.57
N LEU A 509 -25.39 -8.97 -4.88
CA LEU A 509 -24.12 -9.09 -5.60
C LEU A 509 -23.56 -7.71 -5.90
N MET A 510 -22.28 -7.54 -5.61
CA MET A 510 -21.45 -6.49 -6.16
C MET A 510 -20.46 -7.13 -7.14
N TRP A 511 -20.73 -7.01 -8.44
CA TRP A 511 -19.83 -7.56 -9.45
C TRP A 511 -18.57 -6.70 -9.56
N ALA A 512 -17.47 -7.19 -8.99
CA ALA A 512 -16.12 -6.63 -9.02
C ALA A 512 -15.48 -6.80 -10.41
N ASN A 513 -16.11 -6.23 -11.44
CA ASN A 513 -15.76 -6.44 -12.86
C ASN A 513 -14.60 -5.55 -13.37
N HIS A 514 -13.76 -5.01 -12.48
CA HIS A 514 -12.60 -4.16 -12.80
C HIS A 514 -11.37 -4.97 -13.29
N ASN A 515 -11.64 -6.00 -14.08
CA ASN A 515 -10.63 -6.87 -14.67
C ASN A 515 -9.86 -6.17 -15.81
N ARG A 516 -8.84 -6.85 -16.33
CA ARG A 516 -8.11 -6.40 -17.52
C ARG A 516 -9.05 -6.24 -18.73
N LYS A 517 -8.73 -5.29 -19.62
CA LYS A 517 -9.40 -5.13 -20.92
C LYS A 517 -9.46 -6.44 -21.72
N GLY A 518 -10.58 -6.69 -22.37
CA GLY A 518 -10.85 -7.87 -23.20
C GLY A 518 -11.25 -9.10 -22.40
N THR A 519 -11.81 -8.92 -21.21
CA THR A 519 -12.26 -10.03 -20.34
C THR A 519 -13.78 -10.08 -20.18
N HIS A 520 -14.49 -9.13 -20.78
CA HIS A 520 -15.94 -9.13 -20.92
C HIS A 520 -16.32 -9.39 -22.37
N SER A 521 -17.28 -10.29 -22.59
CA SER A 521 -17.89 -10.60 -23.88
C SER A 521 -19.41 -10.67 -23.73
N ARG A 522 -20.15 -10.70 -24.84
CA ARG A 522 -21.60 -10.93 -24.80
C ARG A 522 -21.90 -12.33 -24.25
N GLU A 523 -21.08 -13.31 -24.61
CA GLU A 523 -21.16 -14.69 -24.13
C GLU A 523 -20.93 -14.77 -22.62
N ASP A 524 -19.90 -14.08 -22.12
CA ASP A 524 -19.65 -13.94 -20.68
C ASP A 524 -20.86 -13.31 -19.99
N TRP A 525 -21.42 -12.23 -20.55
CA TRP A 525 -22.55 -11.54 -19.96
C TRP A 525 -23.79 -12.43 -19.82
N ILE A 526 -24.08 -13.25 -20.84
CA ILE A 526 -25.16 -14.23 -20.80
C ILE A 526 -24.89 -15.26 -19.70
N ALA A 527 -23.69 -15.86 -19.69
CA ALA A 527 -23.32 -16.89 -18.70
C ALA A 527 -23.34 -16.35 -17.26
N VAL A 528 -22.92 -15.11 -17.06
CA VAL A 528 -23.00 -14.39 -15.79
C VAL A 528 -24.47 -14.24 -15.35
N THR A 529 -25.34 -13.79 -16.26
CA THR A 529 -26.76 -13.61 -15.95
C THR A 529 -27.46 -14.94 -15.66
N GLU A 530 -27.16 -15.99 -16.43
CA GLU A 530 -27.68 -17.34 -16.20
C GLU A 530 -27.27 -17.84 -14.81
N ARG A 531 -26.00 -17.67 -14.44
CA ARG A 531 -25.51 -18.03 -13.11
C ARG A 531 -26.21 -17.25 -12.00
N TRP A 532 -26.47 -15.96 -12.20
CA TRP A 532 -27.22 -15.15 -11.24
C TRP A 532 -28.63 -15.68 -11.03
N LEU A 533 -29.33 -15.99 -12.11
CA LEU A 533 -30.69 -16.54 -12.09
C LEU A 533 -30.76 -17.92 -11.46
N GLU A 534 -29.76 -18.77 -11.73
CA GLU A 534 -29.71 -20.14 -11.24
C GLU A 534 -29.40 -20.21 -9.74
N LYS A 535 -28.38 -19.48 -9.28
CA LYS A 535 -27.79 -19.70 -7.94
C LYS A 535 -28.16 -18.64 -6.91
N TYR A 536 -28.41 -17.39 -7.30
CA TYR A 536 -28.36 -16.26 -6.36
C TYR A 536 -29.67 -15.49 -6.22
N ILE A 537 -30.14 -14.84 -7.30
CA ILE A 537 -31.14 -13.75 -7.21
C ILE A 537 -32.56 -14.24 -6.91
N ARG A 538 -32.75 -15.56 -6.89
CA ARG A 538 -34.01 -16.23 -6.52
C ARG A 538 -34.08 -16.60 -5.03
N THR A 539 -32.99 -16.44 -4.28
CA THR A 539 -32.99 -16.74 -2.85
C THR A 539 -33.90 -15.74 -2.11
N PRO A 540 -34.71 -16.18 -1.13
CA PRO A 540 -35.58 -15.28 -0.34
C PRO A 540 -34.81 -14.17 0.39
N GLU A 541 -33.54 -14.43 0.70
CA GLU A 541 -32.61 -13.52 1.36
C GLU A 541 -31.99 -12.50 0.41
N TYR A 542 -32.18 -12.62 -0.91
CA TYR A 542 -31.64 -11.65 -1.85
C TYR A 542 -32.31 -10.27 -1.69
N LEU A 543 -31.51 -9.20 -1.70
CA LEU A 543 -32.00 -7.84 -1.59
C LEU A 543 -32.79 -7.47 -2.85
N THR A 544 -33.99 -6.94 -2.65
CA THR A 544 -34.84 -6.42 -3.72
C THR A 544 -35.20 -4.97 -3.45
N LEU A 545 -35.24 -4.17 -4.51
CA LEU A 545 -35.76 -2.80 -4.50
C LEU A 545 -37.01 -2.76 -5.39
N ASP A 546 -38.13 -2.32 -4.84
CA ASP A 546 -39.46 -2.37 -5.49
C ASP A 546 -39.79 -3.77 -6.05
N GLY A 547 -39.41 -4.81 -5.30
CA GLY A 547 -39.61 -6.22 -5.66
C GLY A 547 -38.66 -6.78 -6.72
N LYS A 548 -37.73 -5.98 -7.27
CA LYS A 548 -36.73 -6.44 -8.24
C LYS A 548 -35.38 -6.72 -7.57
N PRO A 549 -34.71 -7.85 -7.86
CA PRO A 549 -33.33 -8.07 -7.41
C PRO A 549 -32.40 -6.96 -7.92
N VAL A 550 -31.50 -6.49 -7.04
CA VAL A 550 -30.52 -5.45 -7.35
C VAL A 550 -29.11 -6.01 -7.50
N VAL A 551 -28.40 -5.59 -8.53
CA VAL A 551 -26.99 -5.93 -8.78
C VAL A 551 -26.16 -4.65 -8.88
N PHE A 552 -25.04 -4.61 -8.16
CA PHE A 552 -24.09 -3.49 -8.18
C PHE A 552 -22.93 -3.81 -9.12
N MET A 553 -22.57 -2.86 -9.98
CA MET A 553 -21.58 -3.03 -11.04
C MET A 553 -20.37 -2.13 -10.76
N TRP A 554 -19.23 -2.72 -10.40
CA TRP A 554 -18.04 -1.96 -9.96
C TRP A 554 -17.52 -0.98 -11.02
N SER A 555 -17.42 -1.42 -12.27
CA SER A 555 -16.87 -0.67 -13.41
C SER A 555 -17.76 -0.79 -14.64
N PRO A 556 -18.76 0.10 -14.78
CA PRO A 556 -19.48 0.30 -16.05
C PRO A 556 -18.52 0.61 -17.21
N ARG A 557 -17.42 1.31 -16.94
CA ARG A 557 -16.41 1.68 -17.92
C ARG A 557 -15.77 0.47 -18.61
N ASN A 558 -15.41 -0.58 -17.87
CA ASN A 558 -14.76 -1.74 -18.47
C ASN A 558 -15.72 -2.49 -19.41
N ILE A 559 -17.01 -2.56 -19.07
CA ILE A 559 -18.04 -3.12 -19.96
C ILE A 559 -18.14 -2.30 -21.24
N ARG A 560 -18.19 -0.96 -21.14
CA ARG A 560 -18.18 -0.08 -22.32
C ARG A 560 -16.96 -0.29 -23.20
N GLU A 561 -15.77 -0.33 -22.61
CA GLU A 561 -14.52 -0.46 -23.35
C GLU A 561 -14.43 -1.79 -24.11
N ASP A 562 -14.89 -2.88 -23.51
CA ASP A 562 -14.88 -4.21 -24.13
C ASP A 562 -16.00 -4.36 -25.16
N MET A 563 -17.18 -3.75 -24.94
CA MET A 563 -18.34 -3.87 -25.83
C MET A 563 -18.37 -2.85 -26.97
N GLY A 564 -17.49 -1.85 -26.94
CA GLY A 564 -17.41 -0.82 -27.98
C GLY A 564 -18.34 0.38 -27.80
N GLY A 565 -18.77 0.66 -26.56
CA GLY A 565 -19.48 1.90 -26.20
C GLY A 565 -20.79 1.68 -25.43
N SER A 566 -21.46 2.79 -25.11
CA SER A 566 -22.65 2.82 -24.26
C SER A 566 -23.86 2.06 -24.83
N ALA A 567 -24.12 2.12 -26.14
CA ALA A 567 -25.27 1.46 -26.73
C ALA A 567 -25.20 -0.08 -26.59
N PRO A 568 -24.08 -0.75 -26.97
CA PRO A 568 -23.90 -2.18 -26.68
C PRO A 568 -23.99 -2.53 -25.19
N SER A 569 -23.43 -1.70 -24.28
CA SER A 569 -23.55 -1.92 -22.83
C SER A 569 -24.99 -1.84 -22.35
N ALA A 570 -25.79 -0.90 -22.87
CA ALA A 570 -27.20 -0.77 -22.55
C ALA A 570 -28.01 -1.99 -23.00
N GLU A 571 -27.69 -2.54 -24.17
CA GLU A 571 -28.31 -3.77 -24.67
C GLU A 571 -28.06 -4.97 -23.76
N LEU A 572 -26.89 -5.05 -23.12
CA LEU A 572 -26.55 -6.11 -22.16
C LEU A 572 -27.36 -5.99 -20.86
N LEU A 573 -27.47 -4.79 -20.29
CA LEU A 573 -28.33 -4.58 -19.10
C LEU A 573 -29.79 -4.95 -19.41
N ALA A 574 -30.30 -4.49 -20.57
CA ALA A 574 -31.64 -4.82 -21.03
C ALA A 574 -31.82 -6.32 -21.33
N LEU A 575 -30.76 -7.01 -21.77
CA LEU A 575 -30.77 -8.45 -21.98
C LEU A 575 -30.93 -9.19 -20.65
N SER A 576 -30.18 -8.83 -19.61
CA SER A 576 -30.31 -9.48 -18.30
C SER A 576 -31.69 -9.24 -17.68
N ASP A 577 -32.22 -8.02 -17.83
CA ASP A 577 -33.56 -7.68 -17.36
C ASP A 577 -34.66 -8.48 -18.09
N ARG A 578 -34.51 -8.73 -19.40
CA ARG A 578 -35.40 -9.65 -20.15
C ARG A 578 -35.25 -11.09 -19.69
N MET A 579 -34.02 -11.61 -19.58
CA MET A 579 -33.76 -12.98 -19.11
C MET A 579 -34.38 -13.23 -17.73
N ALA A 580 -34.34 -12.24 -16.84
CA ALA A 580 -34.99 -12.33 -15.54
C ALA A 580 -36.52 -12.39 -15.64
N ARG A 581 -37.14 -11.60 -16.52
CA ARG A 581 -38.58 -11.66 -16.77
C ARG A 581 -39.02 -12.97 -17.39
N ASP A 582 -38.28 -13.46 -18.36
CA ASP A 582 -38.53 -14.77 -18.98
C ASP A 582 -38.40 -15.90 -17.95
N ALA A 583 -37.54 -15.71 -16.95
CA ALA A 583 -37.38 -16.57 -15.79
C ALA A 583 -38.42 -16.33 -14.67
N GLY A 584 -39.44 -15.50 -14.89
CA GLY A 584 -40.55 -15.27 -13.95
C GLY A 584 -40.32 -14.24 -12.86
N LEU A 585 -39.22 -13.46 -12.91
CA LEU A 585 -38.96 -12.34 -12.00
C LEU A 585 -39.52 -11.03 -12.57
N PRO A 586 -39.75 -9.98 -11.76
CA PRO A 586 -40.21 -8.67 -12.28
C PRO A 586 -39.16 -7.90 -13.11
N GLY A 587 -37.91 -8.39 -13.14
CA GLY A 587 -36.76 -7.79 -13.82
C GLY A 587 -35.52 -7.76 -12.91
N ILE A 588 -34.43 -7.12 -13.37
CA ILE A 588 -33.23 -6.85 -12.55
C ILE A 588 -32.98 -5.34 -12.57
N VAL A 589 -32.54 -4.79 -11.43
CA VAL A 589 -32.13 -3.39 -11.30
C VAL A 589 -30.62 -3.34 -11.15
N PHE A 590 -29.97 -2.42 -11.88
CA PHE A 590 -28.52 -2.26 -11.85
C PHE A 590 -28.12 -0.92 -11.22
N TYR A 591 -27.15 -0.97 -10.31
CA TYR A 591 -26.48 0.20 -9.75
C TYR A 591 -25.06 0.29 -10.30
N ALA A 592 -24.70 1.45 -10.84
CA ALA A 592 -23.34 1.74 -11.28
C ALA A 592 -22.46 2.14 -10.09
N MET A 593 -21.18 1.81 -10.14
CA MET A 593 -20.21 2.22 -9.13
C MET A 593 -18.98 2.92 -9.74
N ASN A 594 -18.28 3.71 -8.91
CA ASN A 594 -16.91 4.20 -9.11
C ASN A 594 -16.63 4.96 -10.43
N GLN A 595 -17.67 5.41 -11.14
CA GLN A 595 -17.57 6.08 -12.44
C GLN A 595 -18.47 7.31 -12.47
N GLY A 596 -17.89 8.47 -12.80
CA GLY A 596 -18.67 9.67 -13.08
C GLY A 596 -19.49 9.56 -14.38
N GLY A 597 -20.20 10.64 -14.73
CA GLY A 597 -21.02 10.68 -15.94
C GLY A 597 -22.42 10.10 -15.72
N GLN A 598 -23.12 10.60 -14.70
CA GLN A 598 -24.43 10.11 -14.27
C GLN A 598 -25.45 10.09 -15.42
N ALA A 599 -25.45 11.09 -16.31
CA ALA A 599 -26.32 11.10 -17.49
C ALA A 599 -26.04 9.94 -18.47
N GLN A 600 -24.76 9.58 -18.68
CA GLN A 600 -24.37 8.44 -19.52
C GLN A 600 -24.82 7.12 -18.90
N LEU A 601 -24.65 6.97 -17.57
CA LEU A 601 -25.10 5.79 -16.84
C LEU A 601 -26.62 5.63 -16.90
N ALA A 602 -27.37 6.72 -16.74
CA ALA A 602 -28.83 6.70 -16.88
C ALA A 602 -29.26 6.27 -18.30
N GLN A 603 -28.59 6.79 -19.34
CA GLN A 603 -28.84 6.38 -20.73
C GLN A 603 -28.52 4.90 -21.00
N GLU A 604 -27.56 4.33 -20.28
CA GLU A 604 -27.22 2.91 -20.36
C GLU A 604 -28.25 2.01 -19.69
N GLY A 605 -29.11 2.54 -18.82
CA GLY A 605 -30.16 1.79 -18.12
C GLY A 605 -29.83 1.44 -16.67
N TYR A 606 -28.80 2.07 -16.08
CA TYR A 606 -28.60 2.02 -14.64
C TYR A 606 -29.73 2.79 -13.92
N ALA A 607 -30.19 2.27 -12.79
CA ALA A 607 -31.22 2.91 -11.97
C ALA A 607 -30.66 3.71 -10.80
N GLY A 608 -29.42 3.41 -10.40
CA GLY A 608 -28.76 4.08 -9.30
C GLY A 608 -27.25 4.11 -9.42
N TYR A 609 -26.65 4.85 -8.50
CA TYR A 609 -25.23 5.11 -8.44
C TYR A 609 -24.73 5.04 -6.99
N THR A 610 -23.56 4.46 -6.80
CA THR A 610 -22.81 4.50 -5.56
C THR A 610 -21.31 4.49 -5.84
N THR A 611 -20.49 4.36 -4.81
CA THR A 611 -19.03 4.19 -4.88
C THR A 611 -18.64 3.18 -3.81
N TYR A 612 -17.43 2.63 -3.88
CA TYR A 612 -16.92 1.80 -2.79
C TYR A 612 -16.45 2.63 -1.58
N HIS A 613 -15.81 3.76 -1.87
CA HIS A 613 -15.28 4.71 -0.88
C HIS A 613 -15.50 6.17 -1.30
N TRP A 614 -15.59 7.09 -0.33
CA TRP A 614 -15.80 8.54 -0.55
C TRP A 614 -14.65 9.44 -0.07
N PHE A 615 -13.46 8.89 0.20
CA PHE A 615 -12.30 9.66 0.67
C PHE A 615 -11.44 10.31 -0.43
N GLY A 616 -11.81 10.24 -1.71
CA GLY A 616 -10.99 10.76 -2.83
C GLY A 616 -10.72 12.26 -2.74
N ASN A 617 -11.74 13.06 -2.43
CA ASN A 617 -11.59 14.51 -2.24
C ASN A 617 -10.70 14.83 -1.03
N ALA A 618 -10.87 14.09 0.07
CA ALA A 618 -10.05 14.24 1.28
C ALA A 618 -8.58 13.96 0.96
N ARG A 619 -8.32 12.91 0.17
CA ARG A 619 -6.99 12.57 -0.31
C ARG A 619 -6.37 13.67 -1.18
N GLU A 620 -7.11 14.22 -2.14
CA GLU A 620 -6.61 15.23 -3.08
C GLU A 620 -6.38 16.60 -2.43
N THR A 621 -7.20 16.96 -1.43
CA THR A 621 -7.13 18.26 -0.75
C THR A 621 -6.25 18.26 0.51
N SER A 622 -5.86 17.08 0.99
CA SER A 622 -4.93 16.96 2.11
C SER A 622 -3.52 17.42 1.74
N ARG A 623 -2.74 17.86 2.74
CA ARG A 623 -1.33 18.26 2.56
C ARG A 623 -0.49 17.16 1.90
N ASN A 624 -0.85 15.90 2.15
CA ASN A 624 -0.24 14.75 1.51
C ASN A 624 -1.30 13.72 1.10
N SER A 625 -1.41 13.44 -0.20
CA SER A 625 -2.35 12.46 -0.75
C SER A 625 -1.98 11.00 -0.48
N ARG A 626 -0.85 10.74 0.19
CA ARG A 626 -0.41 9.41 0.63
C ARG A 626 -0.60 9.19 2.13
N PHE A 627 -0.85 10.23 2.92
CA PHE A 627 -0.91 10.13 4.37
C PHE A 627 -1.74 11.27 4.95
N PHE A 628 -2.94 10.98 5.44
CA PHE A 628 -3.89 11.99 5.94
C PHE A 628 -4.83 11.39 7.01
N ALA A 629 -5.28 12.19 7.99
CA ALA A 629 -6.15 11.69 9.05
C ALA A 629 -7.57 11.34 8.57
N TYR A 630 -8.18 10.38 9.25
CA TYR A 630 -9.58 9.98 9.06
C TYR A 630 -10.56 11.15 9.24
N LYS A 631 -10.24 12.11 10.11
CA LYS A 631 -11.01 13.35 10.29
C LYS A 631 -11.23 14.10 8.96
N ALA A 632 -10.25 14.15 8.07
CA ALA A 632 -10.38 14.83 6.78
C ALA A 632 -11.44 14.15 5.87
N VAL A 633 -11.61 12.84 5.99
CA VAL A 633 -12.67 12.09 5.30
C VAL A 633 -14.03 12.51 5.82
N VAL A 634 -14.20 12.53 7.15
CA VAL A 634 -15.46 12.88 7.80
C VAL A 634 -15.85 14.33 7.52
N ASP A 635 -14.90 15.27 7.61
CA ASP A 635 -15.14 16.70 7.40
C ASP A 635 -15.65 17.03 5.97
N GLN A 636 -15.35 16.18 4.99
CA GLN A 636 -15.71 16.41 3.58
C GLN A 636 -16.86 15.52 3.10
N ALA A 637 -17.35 14.61 3.95
CA ALA A 637 -18.30 13.59 3.56
C ALA A 637 -19.62 14.18 3.05
N ALA A 638 -20.21 15.12 3.80
CA ALA A 638 -21.49 15.74 3.45
C ALA A 638 -21.44 16.47 2.10
N ASP A 639 -20.36 17.21 1.83
CA ASP A 639 -20.16 17.90 0.55
C ASP A 639 -20.01 16.93 -0.62
N ASN A 640 -19.36 15.78 -0.39
CA ASN A 640 -19.24 14.72 -1.40
C ASN A 640 -20.61 14.09 -1.71
N TRP A 641 -21.41 13.82 -0.68
CA TRP A 641 -22.76 13.30 -0.84
C TRP A 641 -23.68 14.30 -1.55
N ASP A 642 -23.65 15.58 -1.16
CA ASP A 642 -24.49 16.62 -1.78
C ASP A 642 -24.17 16.82 -3.27
N ARG A 643 -22.88 16.93 -3.63
CA ARG A 643 -22.46 17.06 -5.03
C ARG A 643 -22.90 15.84 -5.87
N THR A 644 -22.74 14.64 -5.33
CA THR A 644 -23.07 13.41 -6.04
C THR A 644 -24.57 13.21 -6.17
N ALA A 645 -25.31 13.46 -5.11
CA ALA A 645 -26.76 13.40 -5.13
C ALA A 645 -27.33 14.37 -6.15
N ALA A 646 -26.84 15.60 -6.21
CA ALA A 646 -27.27 16.57 -7.22
C ALA A 646 -27.02 16.08 -8.66
N ALA A 647 -25.86 15.45 -8.92
CA ALA A 647 -25.56 14.87 -10.22
C ALA A 647 -26.46 13.66 -10.56
N CYS A 648 -26.80 12.84 -9.57
CA CYS A 648 -27.71 11.71 -9.72
C CYS A 648 -29.16 12.19 -9.96
N ASP A 649 -29.63 13.14 -9.16
CA ASP A 649 -30.96 13.76 -9.26
C ASP A 649 -31.15 14.36 -10.66
N ALA A 650 -30.15 15.08 -11.17
CA ALA A 650 -30.18 15.66 -12.52
C ALA A 650 -30.23 14.60 -13.65
N ALA A 651 -29.68 13.40 -13.41
CA ALA A 651 -29.69 12.29 -14.36
C ALA A 651 -30.88 11.33 -14.17
N GLY A 652 -31.69 11.50 -13.12
CA GLY A 652 -32.76 10.57 -12.76
C GLY A 652 -32.28 9.26 -12.11
N LEU A 653 -31.08 9.25 -11.52
CA LEU A 653 -30.51 8.10 -10.80
C LEU A 653 -30.79 8.21 -9.30
N LYS A 654 -30.97 7.06 -8.64
CA LYS A 654 -30.94 6.96 -7.18
C LYS A 654 -29.50 6.96 -6.67
N PHE A 655 -29.15 7.91 -5.82
CA PHE A 655 -27.86 7.88 -5.13
C PHE A 655 -27.95 7.00 -3.88
N LEU A 656 -26.97 6.14 -3.68
CA LEU A 656 -26.78 5.37 -2.45
C LEU A 656 -25.48 5.84 -1.79
N PRO A 657 -25.56 6.64 -0.71
CA PRO A 657 -24.38 7.23 -0.07
C PRO A 657 -23.58 6.17 0.71
N VAL A 658 -22.29 6.45 0.88
CA VAL A 658 -21.37 5.58 1.63
C VAL A 658 -20.76 6.31 2.82
N ALA A 659 -20.75 5.62 3.96
CA ALA A 659 -19.97 5.99 5.13
C ALA A 659 -18.69 5.13 5.19
N ASP A 660 -17.54 5.74 4.87
CA ASP A 660 -16.22 5.11 4.96
C ASP A 660 -15.88 4.63 6.37
N THR A 661 -15.07 3.57 6.48
CA THR A 661 -14.65 2.97 7.75
C THR A 661 -13.15 3.03 8.00
N GLY A 662 -12.35 3.59 7.10
CA GLY A 662 -10.89 3.71 7.22
C GLY A 662 -10.16 3.33 5.93
N TRP A 663 -8.82 3.35 5.95
CA TRP A 663 -7.96 2.75 4.93
C TRP A 663 -6.49 2.68 5.39
N ASP A 664 -5.91 1.50 5.40
CA ASP A 664 -4.47 1.25 5.58
C ASP A 664 -4.06 -0.07 4.89
N ALA A 665 -3.77 -0.01 3.59
CA ALA A 665 -3.36 -1.19 2.82
C ALA A 665 -1.86 -1.50 2.89
N ARG A 666 -1.14 -1.01 3.92
CA ARG A 666 0.27 -1.36 4.14
C ARG A 666 0.53 -2.87 4.34
N PRO A 667 -0.38 -3.69 4.91
CA PRO A 667 -0.20 -5.15 4.92
C PRO A 667 0.05 -5.75 3.52
N ARG A 668 -0.65 -5.24 2.49
CA ARG A 668 -0.52 -5.72 1.10
C ARG A 668 0.61 -5.05 0.32
N HIS A 669 0.82 -3.75 0.55
CA HIS A 669 1.58 -2.90 -0.38
C HIS A 669 2.76 -2.18 0.27
N GLY A 670 2.99 -2.35 1.58
CA GLY A 670 3.94 -1.51 2.32
C GLY A 670 3.65 -0.02 2.08
N LEU A 671 4.70 0.79 1.95
CA LEU A 671 4.55 2.23 1.70
C LEU A 671 4.19 2.60 0.24
N ASN A 672 3.94 1.60 -0.63
CA ASN A 672 3.45 1.87 -1.99
C ASN A 672 1.94 2.16 -2.05
N THR A 673 1.24 2.15 -0.91
CA THR A 673 -0.15 2.63 -0.77
C THR A 673 -0.22 4.02 -0.10
N PHE A 674 -1.44 4.55 0.07
CA PHE A 674 -1.73 5.65 0.98
C PHE A 674 -2.32 5.12 2.30
N VAL A 675 -2.29 5.95 3.35
CA VAL A 675 -2.77 5.62 4.69
C VAL A 675 -3.72 6.69 5.20
N ILE A 676 -4.87 6.27 5.70
CA ILE A 676 -5.81 7.06 6.47
C ILE A 676 -5.64 6.68 7.94
N TYR A 677 -4.97 7.53 8.69
CA TYR A 677 -4.61 7.25 10.08
C TYR A 677 -5.55 7.93 11.08
N ASP A 678 -5.31 7.69 12.37
CA ASP A 678 -6.09 8.25 13.48
C ASP A 678 -7.59 7.98 13.38
N ARG A 679 -7.93 6.77 12.90
CA ARG A 679 -9.31 6.28 12.95
C ARG A 679 -9.70 6.06 14.41
N SER A 680 -10.84 6.61 14.81
CA SER A 680 -11.39 6.44 16.15
C SER A 680 -12.90 6.21 16.13
N VAL A 681 -13.41 5.56 17.18
CA VAL A 681 -14.86 5.36 17.39
C VAL A 681 -15.60 6.70 17.46
N ALA A 682 -14.97 7.73 18.05
CA ALA A 682 -15.56 9.05 18.19
C ALA A 682 -15.77 9.72 16.82
N GLU A 683 -14.74 9.73 15.97
CA GLU A 683 -14.84 10.28 14.61
C GLU A 683 -15.78 9.46 13.73
N PHE A 684 -15.79 8.13 13.85
CA PHE A 684 -16.78 7.29 13.16
C PHE A 684 -18.21 7.58 13.61
N THR A 685 -18.45 7.75 14.92
CA THR A 685 -19.77 8.13 15.44
C THR A 685 -20.23 9.48 14.90
N ARG A 686 -19.31 10.45 14.77
CA ARG A 686 -19.60 11.75 14.15
C ARG A 686 -20.00 11.57 12.69
N HIS A 687 -19.24 10.80 11.92
CA HIS A 687 -19.54 10.48 10.51
C HIS A 687 -20.95 9.88 10.33
N LEU A 688 -21.33 8.95 11.21
CA LEU A 688 -22.67 8.36 11.19
C LEU A 688 -23.77 9.37 11.52
N LYS A 689 -23.54 10.30 12.46
CA LYS A 689 -24.49 11.38 12.77
C LYS A 689 -24.67 12.34 11.60
N ASP A 690 -23.59 12.65 10.89
CA ASP A 690 -23.62 13.49 9.69
C ASP A 690 -24.39 12.78 8.57
N MET A 691 -24.15 11.47 8.37
CA MET A 691 -24.93 10.63 7.44
C MET A 691 -26.42 10.63 7.79
N LYS A 692 -26.79 10.40 9.06
CA LYS A 692 -28.19 10.41 9.50
C LYS A 692 -28.86 11.76 9.22
N THR A 693 -28.17 12.86 9.55
CA THR A 693 -28.66 14.22 9.30
C THR A 693 -28.90 14.46 7.81
N TRP A 694 -27.95 14.02 6.97
CA TRP A 694 -28.03 14.15 5.51
C TRP A 694 -29.20 13.36 4.92
N LEU A 695 -29.35 12.09 5.34
CA LEU A 695 -30.45 11.20 4.93
C LEU A 695 -31.82 11.77 5.31
N ASP A 696 -31.97 12.20 6.57
CA ASP A 696 -33.24 12.75 7.08
C ASP A 696 -33.65 14.03 6.36
N ARG A 697 -32.69 14.90 6.03
CA ARG A 697 -32.92 16.11 5.24
C ARG A 697 -33.46 15.80 3.84
N ARG A 698 -33.04 14.69 3.23
CA ARG A 698 -33.46 14.25 1.90
C ARG A 698 -34.68 13.33 1.89
N GLY A 699 -35.14 12.87 3.07
CA GLY A 699 -36.18 11.84 3.17
C GLY A 699 -35.70 10.48 2.68
N GLU A 700 -34.39 10.24 2.63
CA GLU A 700 -33.78 8.97 2.25
C GLU A 700 -33.53 8.12 3.48
N LYS A 701 -33.55 6.79 3.31
CA LYS A 701 -33.44 5.83 4.42
C LYS A 701 -32.47 4.68 4.14
N MET A 702 -31.68 4.75 3.07
CA MET A 702 -30.76 3.68 2.68
C MET A 702 -29.35 4.23 2.51
N PHE A 703 -28.35 3.55 3.08
CA PHE A 703 -26.93 3.85 2.89
C PHE A 703 -26.08 2.59 3.06
N VAL A 704 -24.79 2.67 2.71
CA VAL A 704 -23.84 1.55 2.82
C VAL A 704 -22.60 1.97 3.60
N LEU A 705 -22.02 1.04 4.33
CA LEU A 705 -20.74 1.16 5.02
C LEU A 705 -19.63 0.58 4.15
N GLY A 706 -18.50 1.27 4.07
CA GLY A 706 -17.36 0.84 3.25
C GLY A 706 -16.11 0.52 4.06
N PRO A 707 -15.82 -0.76 4.36
CA PRO A 707 -16.65 -1.99 4.30
C PRO A 707 -16.72 -2.74 5.66
N TRP A 708 -17.28 -3.97 5.68
CA TRP A 708 -17.41 -4.84 6.87
C TRP A 708 -16.06 -5.40 7.32
N ASN A 709 -15.29 -6.00 6.40
CA ASN A 709 -14.18 -6.90 6.72
C ASN A 709 -12.96 -6.83 5.77
N GLU A 710 -12.62 -5.68 5.19
CA GLU A 710 -11.37 -5.55 4.41
C GLU A 710 -10.14 -5.36 5.30
N TRP A 711 -9.82 -6.39 6.07
CA TRP A 711 -8.74 -6.39 7.07
C TRP A 711 -7.40 -5.93 6.48
N THR A 712 -7.03 -6.46 5.32
CA THR A 712 -5.74 -6.19 4.66
C THR A 712 -5.68 -4.82 3.97
N GLU A 713 -6.81 -4.12 3.84
CA GLU A 713 -6.88 -2.73 3.39
C GLU A 713 -7.11 -1.77 4.56
N GLY A 714 -7.11 -2.26 5.81
CA GLY A 714 -7.30 -1.43 7.00
C GLY A 714 -8.72 -0.88 7.16
N SER A 715 -9.69 -1.38 6.40
CA SER A 715 -11.06 -0.87 6.32
C SER A 715 -12.03 -1.95 6.83
N TYR A 716 -12.50 -1.81 8.07
CA TYR A 716 -13.34 -2.81 8.71
C TYR A 716 -14.16 -2.21 9.87
N ILE A 717 -15.30 -2.84 10.15
CA ILE A 717 -16.16 -2.59 11.31
C ILE A 717 -16.56 -3.88 12.03
N GLU A 718 -16.25 -5.05 11.44
CA GLU A 718 -16.42 -6.33 12.10
C GLU A 718 -15.69 -6.33 13.46
N PRO A 719 -16.31 -6.89 14.53
CA PRO A 719 -15.71 -6.85 15.86
C PRO A 719 -14.31 -7.46 15.89
N CYS A 720 -13.37 -6.74 16.50
CA CYS A 720 -11.97 -7.14 16.61
C CYS A 720 -11.33 -6.62 17.89
N SER A 721 -10.08 -7.00 18.15
CA SER A 721 -9.34 -6.57 19.35
C SER A 721 -9.09 -5.05 19.40
N GLU A 722 -9.01 -4.38 18.25
CA GLU A 722 -8.78 -2.94 18.19
C GLU A 722 -9.97 -2.13 18.72
N PHE A 723 -11.19 -2.46 18.30
CA PHE A 723 -12.40 -1.67 18.62
C PHE A 723 -13.45 -2.43 19.43
N GLY A 724 -13.28 -3.73 19.68
CA GLY A 724 -14.34 -4.57 20.23
C GLY A 724 -15.61 -4.44 19.39
N PHE A 725 -16.74 -4.20 20.06
CA PHE A 725 -18.04 -3.94 19.41
C PHE A 725 -18.35 -2.44 19.25
N GLU A 726 -17.43 -1.54 19.60
CA GLU A 726 -17.72 -0.10 19.70
C GLU A 726 -18.15 0.52 18.36
N MET A 727 -17.57 0.07 17.24
CA MET A 727 -17.99 0.54 15.90
C MET A 727 -19.43 0.13 15.59
N LEU A 728 -19.83 -1.10 15.93
CA LEU A 728 -21.21 -1.56 15.75
C LEU A 728 -22.18 -0.87 16.72
N ARG A 729 -21.77 -0.67 17.97
CA ARG A 729 -22.56 0.09 18.97
C ARG A 729 -22.79 1.54 18.52
N ALA A 730 -21.84 2.16 17.83
CA ALA A 730 -22.02 3.49 17.25
C ALA A 730 -23.14 3.52 16.19
N ILE A 731 -23.22 2.50 15.32
CA ILE A 731 -24.31 2.35 14.34
C ILE A 731 -25.65 2.25 15.06
N ARG A 732 -25.75 1.32 16.02
CA ARG A 732 -26.97 1.11 16.81
C ARG A 732 -27.41 2.40 17.52
N THR A 733 -26.47 3.10 18.13
CA THR A 733 -26.73 4.35 18.88
C THR A 733 -27.28 5.45 17.99
N VAL A 734 -26.83 5.54 16.73
CA VAL A 734 -27.24 6.62 15.82
C VAL A 734 -28.55 6.29 15.10
N PHE A 735 -28.77 5.04 14.71
CA PHE A 735 -29.85 4.67 13.78
C PHE A 735 -31.00 3.85 14.39
N CYS A 736 -30.81 3.22 15.55
CA CYS A 736 -31.84 2.36 16.14
C CYS A 736 -32.69 3.08 17.20
N THR A 737 -33.96 2.72 17.31
CA THR A 737 -34.94 3.36 18.19
C THR A 737 -35.14 2.64 19.53
N ASP A 738 -34.70 1.40 19.64
CA ASP A 738 -34.85 0.59 20.84
C ASP A 738 -33.71 0.82 21.84
N ALA A 739 -34.08 1.06 23.11
CA ALA A 739 -33.15 1.44 24.17
C ALA A 739 -32.27 0.28 24.71
N GLY A 740 -32.37 -0.93 24.14
CA GLY A 740 -31.57 -2.08 24.55
C GLY A 740 -30.12 -2.02 24.03
N VAL A 741 -29.20 -2.70 24.72
CA VAL A 741 -27.83 -3.00 24.21
C VAL A 741 -27.85 -4.43 23.66
N SER A 742 -27.08 -4.73 22.61
CA SER A 742 -26.81 -6.12 22.23
C SER A 742 -26.12 -6.84 23.40
N ASP A 743 -26.30 -8.15 23.50
CA ASP A 743 -25.60 -8.95 24.51
C ASP A 743 -24.09 -9.11 24.20
N ASP A 744 -23.65 -8.67 23.01
CA ASP A 744 -22.26 -8.71 22.52
C ASP A 744 -21.59 -10.06 22.83
N LEU A 745 -22.39 -11.13 22.66
CA LEU A 745 -21.93 -12.49 22.82
C LEU A 745 -20.90 -12.81 21.74
N SER A 746 -19.90 -13.57 22.15
CA SER A 746 -18.85 -14.10 21.28
C SER A 746 -18.92 -15.63 21.18
N PRO A 747 -18.20 -16.23 20.22
CA PRO A 747 -18.04 -17.68 20.15
C PRO A 747 -17.54 -18.26 21.48
N GLN A 748 -16.56 -17.59 22.10
CA GLN A 748 -15.97 -18.05 23.36
C GLN A 748 -16.97 -18.06 24.52
N ASP A 749 -17.85 -17.06 24.60
CA ASP A 749 -18.93 -17.02 25.60
C ASP A 749 -19.89 -18.20 25.44
N MET A 750 -20.08 -18.66 24.20
CA MET A 750 -20.95 -19.77 23.84
C MET A 750 -20.25 -21.14 23.86
N GLY A 751 -18.96 -21.20 24.23
CA GLY A 751 -18.16 -22.43 24.15
C GLY A 751 -17.96 -22.94 22.72
N LEU A 752 -18.03 -22.04 21.73
CA LEU A 752 -17.82 -22.28 20.31
C LEU A 752 -16.44 -21.77 19.87
N GLY A 753 -15.99 -22.21 18.69
CA GLY A 753 -14.65 -21.93 18.19
C GLY A 753 -13.55 -22.62 19.02
N PRO A 754 -12.30 -22.13 18.96
CA PRO A 754 -11.80 -21.06 18.07
C PRO A 754 -12.00 -21.42 16.60
N TYR A 755 -12.20 -20.43 15.73
CA TYR A 755 -12.27 -20.64 14.28
C TYR A 755 -10.95 -20.33 13.57
N ASP A 756 -9.90 -20.02 14.32
CA ASP A 756 -8.59 -19.69 13.79
C ASP A 756 -8.04 -20.79 12.87
N PHE A 757 -7.64 -20.40 11.67
CA PHE A 757 -6.69 -21.16 10.90
C PHE A 757 -5.36 -21.29 11.64
N GLU A 758 -4.71 -22.42 11.45
CA GLU A 758 -3.31 -22.56 11.80
C GLU A 758 -2.44 -21.66 10.89
N LEU A 759 -1.75 -20.69 11.49
CA LEU A 759 -0.94 -19.71 10.76
C LEU A 759 0.52 -20.13 10.56
N ASN A 760 1.03 -21.10 11.33
CA ASN A 760 2.41 -21.59 11.27
C ASN A 760 3.49 -20.48 11.35
N LEU A 761 3.24 -19.40 12.10
CA LEU A 761 4.18 -18.27 12.23
C LEU A 761 5.55 -18.69 12.77
N GLY A 762 5.60 -19.76 13.57
CA GLY A 762 6.86 -20.35 14.06
C GLY A 762 7.74 -20.89 12.94
N GLN A 763 7.16 -21.49 11.89
CA GLN A 763 7.92 -22.02 10.74
C GLN A 763 8.67 -20.92 9.98
N MET A 764 8.19 -19.66 10.05
CA MET A 764 8.89 -18.54 9.42
C MET A 764 10.25 -18.24 10.05
N ARG A 765 10.48 -18.68 11.29
CA ARG A 765 11.78 -18.56 11.97
C ARG A 765 12.69 -19.77 11.76
N GLN A 766 12.26 -20.74 10.95
CA GLN A 766 13.07 -21.90 10.61
C GLN A 766 14.21 -21.48 9.68
N ASP A 767 15.42 -21.88 10.03
CA ASP A 767 16.65 -21.61 9.28
C ASP A 767 17.34 -22.91 8.79
N SER A 768 16.73 -24.06 9.07
CA SER A 768 17.21 -25.39 8.69
C SER A 768 16.04 -26.29 8.33
N TRP A 769 16.11 -26.92 7.16
CA TRP A 769 15.09 -27.81 6.58
C TRP A 769 15.72 -29.16 6.28
N ASP A 770 15.22 -30.22 6.92
CA ASP A 770 15.66 -31.60 6.72
C ASP A 770 14.52 -32.39 6.10
N PHE A 771 14.69 -32.79 4.83
CA PHE A 771 13.64 -33.46 4.05
C PHE A 771 13.67 -34.99 4.20
N ARG A 772 14.63 -35.54 4.95
CA ARG A 772 14.77 -36.99 5.13
C ARG A 772 13.59 -37.54 5.93
N GLY A 773 13.26 -38.80 5.68
CA GLY A 773 12.10 -39.45 6.30
C GLY A 773 10.73 -39.00 5.75
N GLY A 774 10.70 -37.97 4.90
CA GLY A 774 9.54 -37.59 4.07
C GLY A 774 8.33 -37.05 4.83
N GLN A 775 8.55 -36.32 5.93
CA GLN A 775 7.47 -35.84 6.80
C GLN A 775 6.84 -34.51 6.37
N GLU A 776 7.64 -33.54 5.89
CA GLU A 776 7.15 -32.18 5.64
C GLU A 776 7.98 -31.44 4.58
N LEU A 777 7.31 -30.58 3.78
CA LEU A 777 7.94 -29.73 2.76
C LEU A 777 8.43 -28.38 3.31
N PHE A 778 7.99 -27.99 4.51
CA PHE A 778 8.34 -26.73 5.18
C PHE A 778 8.09 -25.49 4.31
N GLY A 779 7.02 -25.53 3.51
CA GLY A 779 6.67 -24.49 2.56
C GLY A 779 7.51 -24.47 1.28
N TRP A 780 8.50 -25.36 1.10
CA TRP A 780 9.22 -25.47 -0.16
C TRP A 780 8.34 -26.05 -1.27
N GLY A 781 8.35 -25.40 -2.43
CA GLY A 781 7.59 -25.83 -3.60
C GLY A 781 8.30 -25.53 -4.91
N ALA A 782 7.82 -26.15 -5.98
CA ALA A 782 8.34 -25.92 -7.33
C ALA A 782 8.00 -24.49 -7.77
N LEU A 783 8.99 -23.79 -8.33
CA LEU A 783 8.80 -22.45 -8.88
C LEU A 783 8.69 -22.48 -10.40
N MET A 784 9.67 -23.10 -11.08
CA MET A 784 9.73 -23.16 -12.54
C MET A 784 10.58 -24.34 -13.01
N TYR A 785 10.25 -24.86 -14.19
CA TYR A 785 10.97 -25.92 -14.91
C TYR A 785 11.28 -27.18 -14.10
N LEU A 786 10.38 -27.54 -13.17
CA LEU A 786 10.45 -28.75 -12.36
C LEU A 786 9.18 -29.58 -12.53
N ALA A 787 9.35 -30.89 -12.50
CA ALA A 787 8.29 -31.90 -12.42
C ALA A 787 8.52 -32.83 -11.22
N ASP A 788 7.49 -33.59 -10.85
CA ASP A 788 7.55 -34.68 -9.87
C ASP A 788 8.13 -34.30 -8.49
N LEU A 789 7.94 -33.05 -8.05
CA LEU A 789 8.37 -32.65 -6.71
C LEU A 789 7.61 -33.45 -5.65
N ARG A 790 8.34 -34.27 -4.88
CA ARG A 790 7.79 -35.14 -3.84
C ARG A 790 8.80 -35.44 -2.75
N LEU A 791 8.29 -35.72 -1.55
CA LEU A 791 9.09 -36.24 -0.45
C LEU A 791 9.35 -37.74 -0.63
N THR A 792 10.58 -38.16 -0.33
CA THR A 792 11.02 -39.56 -0.28
C THR A 792 11.77 -39.81 1.02
N PRO A 793 12.02 -41.07 1.43
CA PRO A 793 12.86 -41.35 2.60
C PRO A 793 14.26 -40.72 2.52
N ALA A 794 14.79 -40.54 1.30
CA ALA A 794 16.09 -39.96 1.02
C ALA A 794 16.10 -38.42 0.96
N GLY A 795 14.93 -37.75 0.94
CA GLY A 795 14.84 -36.30 0.80
C GLY A 795 13.79 -35.84 -0.22
N LEU A 796 13.84 -34.55 -0.55
CA LEU A 796 12.99 -33.90 -1.54
C LEU A 796 13.49 -34.24 -2.95
N ALA A 797 12.73 -35.08 -3.67
CA ALA A 797 13.04 -35.50 -5.02
C ALA A 797 12.25 -34.67 -6.05
N MET A 798 12.87 -34.37 -7.19
CA MET A 798 12.25 -33.65 -8.31
C MET A 798 13.00 -33.95 -9.62
N THR A 799 12.40 -33.59 -10.75
CA THR A 799 13.02 -33.68 -12.08
C THR A 799 13.07 -32.32 -12.74
N SER A 800 14.23 -31.87 -13.22
CA SER A 800 14.33 -30.69 -14.07
C SER A 800 13.82 -30.99 -15.48
N VAL A 801 12.98 -30.12 -16.03
CA VAL A 801 12.34 -30.31 -17.35
C VAL A 801 12.63 -29.16 -18.33
N GLY A 802 13.49 -28.23 -17.93
CA GLY A 802 13.85 -27.05 -18.73
C GLY A 802 15.12 -26.39 -18.22
N ARG A 803 15.44 -25.22 -18.76
CA ARG A 803 16.58 -24.39 -18.31
C ARG A 803 16.18 -23.57 -17.08
N ASP A 804 17.09 -23.43 -16.13
CA ASP A 804 16.88 -22.67 -14.87
C ASP A 804 15.77 -23.26 -13.95
N PRO A 805 15.79 -24.58 -13.65
CA PRO A 805 14.87 -25.17 -12.67
C PRO A 805 15.08 -24.56 -11.29
N ALA A 806 13.98 -24.22 -10.61
CA ALA A 806 14.05 -23.57 -9.31
C ALA A 806 12.96 -24.04 -8.34
N ILE A 807 13.33 -24.18 -7.06
CA ILE A 807 12.41 -24.28 -5.94
C ILE A 807 12.40 -22.98 -5.13
N ARG A 808 11.32 -22.76 -4.38
CA ARG A 808 11.17 -21.58 -3.53
C ARG A 808 10.66 -21.99 -2.15
N SER A 809 11.17 -21.35 -1.11
CA SER A 809 10.68 -21.53 0.25
C SER A 809 9.28 -20.93 0.43
N GLY A 810 8.65 -21.28 1.56
CA GLY A 810 7.59 -20.48 2.15
C GLY A 810 8.12 -19.12 2.63
N ASP A 811 7.27 -18.34 3.28
CA ASP A 811 7.71 -17.09 3.90
C ASP A 811 8.67 -17.38 5.07
N VAL A 812 9.76 -16.64 5.12
CA VAL A 812 10.72 -16.66 6.23
C VAL A 812 10.79 -15.28 6.85
N ARG A 813 11.28 -15.21 8.09
CA ARG A 813 11.50 -13.97 8.83
C ARG A 813 12.74 -14.14 9.70
N LEU A 814 13.89 -13.98 9.06
CA LEU A 814 15.21 -14.19 9.65
C LEU A 814 16.08 -12.95 9.45
N ASP A 815 16.86 -12.54 10.43
CA ASP A 815 17.88 -11.50 10.22
C ASP A 815 19.01 -12.08 9.36
N ALA A 816 19.23 -11.54 8.16
CA ALA A 816 20.29 -12.01 7.26
C ALA A 816 21.66 -11.99 7.94
N ARG A 817 21.92 -10.97 8.79
CA ARG A 817 23.22 -10.80 9.48
C ARG A 817 23.50 -11.89 10.50
N ALA A 818 22.48 -12.64 10.93
CA ALA A 818 22.66 -13.77 11.83
C ALA A 818 23.29 -14.98 11.14
N TYR A 819 23.47 -14.96 9.82
CA TYR A 819 23.96 -16.10 9.03
C TYR A 819 25.12 -15.72 8.11
N THR A 820 26.09 -16.63 7.98
CA THR A 820 27.31 -16.42 7.18
C THR A 820 27.28 -17.13 5.84
N ALA A 821 26.50 -18.20 5.72
CA ALA A 821 26.43 -19.05 4.54
C ALA A 821 25.12 -19.84 4.48
N LEU A 822 24.86 -20.46 3.33
CA LEU A 822 23.89 -21.53 3.15
C LEU A 822 24.63 -22.84 2.85
N GLU A 823 24.16 -23.94 3.43
CA GLU A 823 24.57 -25.29 3.10
C GLU A 823 23.39 -26.07 2.52
N VAL A 824 23.61 -26.73 1.39
CA VAL A 824 22.64 -27.62 0.75
C VAL A 824 23.28 -28.98 0.55
N THR A 825 22.64 -30.04 1.04
CA THR A 825 23.07 -31.42 0.77
C THR A 825 22.17 -32.02 -0.30
N MET A 826 22.72 -32.35 -1.47
CA MET A 826 21.94 -32.87 -2.60
C MET A 826 22.75 -33.77 -3.54
N ALA A 827 22.03 -34.60 -4.31
CA ALA A 827 22.54 -35.43 -5.38
C ALA A 827 21.78 -35.15 -6.69
N ILE A 828 22.46 -35.28 -7.83
CA ILE A 828 21.90 -35.00 -9.16
C ILE A 828 22.24 -36.16 -10.11
N LYS A 829 21.25 -36.62 -10.89
CA LYS A 829 21.39 -37.75 -11.83
C LYS A 829 20.71 -37.47 -13.18
N PRO A 830 21.34 -37.78 -14.33
CA PRO A 830 22.74 -38.14 -14.50
C PRO A 830 23.70 -37.04 -14.00
N ALA A 831 24.99 -37.37 -13.86
CA ALA A 831 26.00 -36.44 -13.34
C ALA A 831 25.94 -35.06 -14.04
N PRO A 832 26.07 -33.95 -13.29
CA PRO A 832 26.18 -32.60 -13.85
C PRO A 832 27.38 -32.46 -14.80
N GLY A 833 27.27 -31.57 -15.78
CA GLY A 833 28.40 -31.19 -16.63
C GLY A 833 29.38 -30.27 -15.90
N GLU A 834 30.63 -30.18 -16.38
CA GLU A 834 31.70 -29.37 -15.75
C GLU A 834 31.39 -27.87 -15.60
N LYS A 835 30.43 -27.35 -16.38
CA LYS A 835 30.00 -25.94 -16.34
C LYS A 835 28.70 -25.73 -15.57
N ASP A 836 28.07 -26.80 -15.10
CA ASP A 836 26.83 -26.69 -14.34
C ASP A 836 27.12 -26.16 -12.92
N PHE A 837 26.23 -25.32 -12.44
CA PHE A 837 26.30 -24.73 -11.11
C PHE A 837 24.90 -24.75 -10.47
N ALA A 838 24.88 -24.73 -9.14
CA ALA A 838 23.70 -24.39 -8.37
C ALA A 838 23.76 -22.92 -7.98
N ALA A 839 22.60 -22.29 -7.80
CA ALA A 839 22.50 -20.91 -7.37
C ALA A 839 21.47 -20.74 -6.25
N PHE A 840 21.76 -19.83 -5.34
CA PHE A 840 20.89 -19.47 -4.24
C PHE A 840 20.54 -17.99 -4.34
N PHE A 841 19.25 -17.69 -4.20
CA PHE A 841 18.68 -16.35 -4.29
C PHE A 841 17.86 -16.04 -3.03
N TRP A 842 17.77 -14.77 -2.68
CA TRP A 842 16.99 -14.34 -1.52
C TRP A 842 16.28 -13.01 -1.77
N GLY A 843 15.19 -12.81 -1.03
CA GLY A 843 14.49 -11.54 -0.91
C GLY A 843 14.50 -11.07 0.54
N THR A 844 14.54 -9.76 0.74
CA THR A 844 14.62 -9.14 2.06
C THR A 844 13.52 -8.07 2.23
N THR A 845 13.47 -7.41 3.38
CA THR A 845 12.63 -6.23 3.62
C THR A 845 12.87 -5.09 2.65
N PHE A 846 14.03 -5.06 1.99
CA PHE A 846 14.45 -3.94 1.15
C PHE A 846 14.41 -4.25 -0.35
N MET A 847 14.28 -5.53 -0.71
CA MET A 847 14.26 -5.94 -2.11
C MET A 847 13.58 -7.30 -2.31
N PRO A 848 12.82 -7.49 -3.40
CA PRO A 848 12.34 -8.81 -3.80
C PRO A 848 13.51 -9.69 -4.29
N ILE A 849 13.26 -10.99 -4.42
CA ILE A 849 14.17 -11.92 -5.10
C ILE A 849 14.42 -11.40 -6.53
N ASN A 850 15.69 -11.19 -6.88
CA ASN A 850 16.09 -10.76 -8.23
C ASN A 850 17.48 -11.30 -8.62
N GLY A 851 17.90 -11.04 -9.85
CA GLY A 851 19.18 -11.52 -10.39
C GLY A 851 20.44 -10.91 -9.76
N GLU A 852 20.33 -9.96 -8.84
CA GLU A 852 21.48 -9.31 -8.19
C GLU A 852 21.68 -9.75 -6.73
N ALA A 853 20.70 -10.43 -6.13
CA ALA A 853 20.79 -11.02 -4.80
C ALA A 853 20.91 -12.55 -4.94
N ASN A 854 22.08 -12.99 -5.41
CA ASN A 854 22.37 -14.40 -5.58
C ASN A 854 23.85 -14.73 -5.35
N VAL A 855 24.11 -16.00 -5.07
CA VAL A 855 25.43 -16.61 -5.09
C VAL A 855 25.35 -17.97 -5.75
N SER A 856 26.40 -18.36 -6.47
CA SER A 856 26.47 -19.64 -7.19
C SER A 856 27.66 -20.47 -6.76
N CYS A 857 27.53 -21.79 -6.85
CA CYS A 857 28.59 -22.75 -6.54
C CYS A 857 28.66 -23.81 -7.66
N PRO A 858 29.86 -24.13 -8.18
CA PRO A 858 30.03 -25.23 -9.15
C PRO A 858 29.54 -26.57 -8.59
N LEU A 859 29.00 -27.43 -9.45
CA LEU A 859 28.53 -28.76 -9.08
C LEU A 859 29.63 -29.81 -9.21
N HIS A 860 29.59 -30.84 -8.36
CA HIS A 860 30.47 -32.01 -8.52
C HIS A 860 30.03 -32.82 -9.75
N ALA A 861 30.98 -33.20 -10.60
CA ALA A 861 30.74 -33.96 -11.83
C ALA A 861 30.55 -35.47 -11.57
N ASP A 862 29.73 -35.82 -10.59
CA ASP A 862 29.35 -37.19 -10.25
C ASP A 862 27.91 -37.26 -9.71
N GLU A 863 27.40 -38.47 -9.46
CA GLU A 863 26.01 -38.72 -9.03
C GLU A 863 25.83 -38.85 -7.50
N GLY A 864 26.90 -38.60 -6.75
CA GLY A 864 26.96 -38.74 -5.30
C GLY A 864 26.17 -37.66 -4.56
N MET A 865 25.91 -37.93 -3.28
CA MET A 865 25.36 -36.94 -2.36
C MET A 865 26.48 -36.03 -1.88
N HIS A 866 26.38 -34.73 -2.18
CA HIS A 866 27.39 -33.73 -1.84
C HIS A 866 26.80 -32.61 -1.01
N ARG A 867 27.65 -31.99 -0.18
CA ARG A 867 27.32 -30.77 0.54
C ARG A 867 27.92 -29.57 -0.19
N TYR A 868 27.05 -28.69 -0.67
CA TYR A 868 27.39 -27.43 -1.30
C TYR A 868 27.27 -26.29 -0.30
N ARG A 869 28.28 -25.41 -0.28
CA ARG A 869 28.29 -24.22 0.57
C ARG A 869 28.27 -22.96 -0.29
N PHE A 870 27.44 -22.00 0.12
CA PHE A 870 27.28 -20.69 -0.50
C PHE A 870 27.63 -19.61 0.52
N ASP A 871 28.71 -18.86 0.32
CA ASP A 871 29.13 -17.82 1.25
C ASP A 871 28.32 -16.53 1.04
N LEU A 872 27.71 -16.03 2.12
CA LEU A 872 26.73 -14.94 2.07
C LEU A 872 27.21 -13.66 2.76
N ALA A 873 28.04 -13.79 3.81
CA ALA A 873 28.42 -12.69 4.69
C ALA A 873 29.07 -11.48 3.99
N GLN A 874 29.77 -11.71 2.87
CA GLN A 874 30.43 -10.65 2.11
C GLN A 874 29.57 -10.09 0.98
N HIS A 875 28.41 -10.70 0.69
CA HIS A 875 27.56 -10.24 -0.38
C HIS A 875 26.88 -8.92 0.02
N PRO A 876 27.01 -7.84 -0.77
CA PRO A 876 26.54 -6.51 -0.38
C PRO A 876 25.02 -6.42 -0.17
N LYS A 877 24.26 -7.34 -0.77
CA LYS A 877 22.80 -7.44 -0.63
C LYS A 877 22.32 -8.44 0.42
N TRP A 878 23.23 -9.05 1.18
CA TRP A 878 22.89 -9.95 2.29
C TRP A 878 22.66 -9.15 3.58
N GLN A 879 21.53 -8.46 3.65
CA GLN A 879 21.19 -7.55 4.75
C GLN A 879 19.68 -7.38 4.92
N GLY A 880 19.25 -6.93 6.10
CA GLY A 880 17.84 -6.80 6.46
C GLY A 880 17.19 -8.13 6.85
N THR A 881 15.87 -8.12 6.96
CA THR A 881 15.10 -9.32 7.30
C THR A 881 14.80 -10.12 6.02
N LEU A 882 15.29 -11.35 5.93
CA LEU A 882 14.95 -12.30 4.88
C LEU A 882 13.44 -12.55 4.89
N ARG A 883 12.82 -12.49 3.70
CA ARG A 883 11.37 -12.70 3.51
C ARG A 883 11.06 -13.98 2.74
N ARG A 884 11.95 -14.38 1.83
CA ARG A 884 11.79 -15.59 1.01
C ARG A 884 13.12 -16.02 0.40
N LEU A 885 13.27 -17.32 0.17
CA LEU A 885 14.44 -17.95 -0.42
C LEU A 885 14.08 -18.66 -1.74
N ARG A 886 15.00 -18.68 -2.69
CA ARG A 886 14.93 -19.47 -3.93
C ARG A 886 16.23 -20.26 -4.08
N PHE A 887 16.12 -21.52 -4.48
CA PHE A 887 17.26 -22.37 -4.75
C PHE A 887 17.12 -23.02 -6.12
N ASP A 888 18.18 -22.90 -6.90
CA ASP A 888 18.29 -23.39 -8.26
C ASP A 888 19.30 -24.53 -8.22
N PRO A 889 18.85 -25.79 -8.16
CA PRO A 889 19.75 -26.93 -7.95
C PRO A 889 20.70 -27.18 -9.13
N ILE A 890 20.35 -26.74 -10.33
CA ILE A 890 21.14 -26.92 -11.56
C ILE A 890 20.63 -25.97 -12.66
N GLN A 891 21.39 -25.77 -13.74
CA GLN A 891 20.96 -24.97 -14.91
C GLN A 891 20.33 -25.81 -16.04
N ALA A 892 20.60 -27.11 -16.07
CA ALA A 892 20.20 -28.03 -17.13
C ALA A 892 18.87 -28.75 -16.86
N GLY A 893 18.18 -29.10 -17.95
CA GLY A 893 17.02 -29.99 -17.93
C GLY A 893 17.41 -31.47 -17.90
N ASP A 894 16.41 -32.33 -17.77
CA ASP A 894 16.52 -33.79 -17.76
C ASP A 894 17.47 -34.31 -16.68
N ARG A 895 17.29 -33.82 -15.44
CA ARG A 895 18.03 -34.25 -14.26
C ARG A 895 17.09 -34.59 -13.12
N THR A 896 17.26 -35.76 -12.52
CA THR A 896 16.69 -36.10 -11.22
C THR A 896 17.54 -35.49 -10.11
N ILE A 897 16.92 -34.70 -9.25
CA ILE A 897 17.56 -34.01 -8.13
C ILE A 897 16.95 -34.56 -6.85
N THR A 898 17.79 -34.91 -5.87
CA THR A 898 17.38 -35.27 -4.52
C THR A 898 18.08 -34.34 -3.53
N ILE A 899 17.32 -33.55 -2.79
CA ILE A 899 17.82 -32.64 -1.75
C ILE A 899 17.54 -33.25 -0.37
N GLU A 900 18.59 -33.56 0.38
CA GLU A 900 18.47 -34.05 1.76
C GLU A 900 18.14 -32.91 2.72
N SER A 901 18.84 -31.79 2.61
CA SER A 901 18.68 -30.66 3.54
C SER A 901 19.13 -29.33 2.95
N ILE A 902 18.54 -28.27 3.46
CA ILE A 902 18.93 -26.87 3.22
C ILE A 902 19.09 -26.22 4.60
N LYS A 903 20.19 -25.51 4.85
CA LYS A 903 20.47 -24.91 6.16
C LYS A 903 21.23 -23.60 6.04
N LEU A 904 20.75 -22.55 6.69
CA LEU A 904 21.52 -21.33 6.92
C LEU A 904 22.49 -21.57 8.09
N VAL A 905 23.74 -21.17 7.90
CA VAL A 905 24.82 -21.35 8.87
C VAL A 905 24.93 -20.10 9.75
N PRO A 906 24.61 -20.18 11.05
CA PRO A 906 24.66 -19.01 11.92
C PRO A 906 26.06 -18.42 12.03
N VAL A 907 26.15 -17.12 12.36
CA VAL A 907 27.38 -16.51 12.86
C VAL A 907 27.77 -17.25 14.15
N ALA A 908 29.05 -17.60 14.29
CA ALA A 908 29.55 -18.18 15.54
C ALA A 908 29.23 -17.21 16.69
N LYS A 909 28.55 -17.70 17.73
CA LYS A 909 28.34 -16.90 18.94
C LYS A 909 29.72 -16.62 19.55
N PRO A 910 30.04 -15.37 19.89
CA PRO A 910 31.30 -15.03 20.55
C PRO A 910 31.45 -15.74 21.90
#